data_AF-A0A238XX89-F1
#
_entry.id   AF-A0A238XX89-F1
#
_cell.length_a   1.000
_cell.length_b   1.000
_cell.length_c   1.000
_cell.angle_alpha   90.00
_cell.angle_beta   90.00
_cell.angle_gamma   90.00
#
_symmetry.space_group_name_H-M   'P 1'
#
loop_
_entity.id
_entity.type
_entity.pdbx_description
1 polymer ?
#
loop_
_entity_poly.entity_id
_entity_poly.type
_entity_poly.pdbx_seq_one_letter_code
_entity_poly.pdbx_strand_id
1 'polypeptide(L)'
;MFLNKFHTLTVVIIFLFSSGFISIDIVNQTYVPDDNFEQALIDLGLDDVLDDYVNTSNINAVISLNLESKNISDLTGIQDFVSLKDLNCYDNQLTTIDVSKNTALTHLTVWKNQLESLDIINNKALLYLDCAENELSNLNITANTELETLYCGSNLLAELNLSTNTALTELDCYNNQLTTIDVSKNTLLITLVVWVNQLTSLNLAANTALEYLDCEENQLSSLNISKNTKLETLYCGGNYLVGLNVSDNKVLRELYCYYNELTFLNLSANTALEYLDCEDNKLTSLNLSTNKELETLYCGLNSLTNLDVRENAELIALDCFSNKITSLDLSKNTKLMGLVVWVNQLTNLNLGTNTALEYLDCEQNQLTNLNLSTNTALETLYCGVNSLTSLDVSNNTALKELDCYNNKITSINLSKNSLLTSLSTWINQLTNIDVSANTALELLDCEENKLNNLDVSKNTVLENLYCGVNSLTSLNVNNNTLLKEIDCYNNEITALDLSKNSLLTSLTVWLNQLTDLNVSSNTLLEYLDCEENLLTSLDLSKNTVLETLFCGINNIESLDISANTLLQELDCFSNQIPSINVSNNTLLKALVVWSNQLTNLDVSNNLTLEYLDCEENQLSNLYLNNNADLLYLIFENNQMSGGIDISKNSKLIFLNALNNSELTCIQVDQSLINNIPEDWEKDDNADYSIDCSDFIDDDKDGIMNDEDQCPNTPIGEEVDETGCSESQKDDDEDGIMNDEDQCLNTPIGEQVDETGCSESQKDDDEDGIMNNIDQCLNTPIGEEVDEIGCSESEKDDDEDGIMNDEDQCPNTPNGEAVDDMGCSESEKDDDEDGIMNDIDQCPNTPAGEVVNEIGCSDSQVDKDEDEDGIINSIDICPNTPIGATVDANGCFFLPSSNFTIETVSETCPNKNNGKLIITALDNSYNYNLALNGVQYNFNESQTILNLAPEKYEFCITIPGFDNFSQCYSITIDEGITISGKSTINYNKATIEIIDGTIPYSIFINGKRMFQTINSIFFIEDLKHGDLIEVKAANTCEGVYSKPIDLYKELIAYPNPTTGEFEIEVPISIKEVKIELFSISSKLISNRNYSINNGKVQLNIKNVPAAIYVAKVYLDEIVTLKIIKQ
;
A
#
# COMPACT_ATOMS: atom_id res chain seq x y z
N MET A 1 13.23 5.01 68.43
CA MET A 1 13.74 4.77 69.81
C MET A 1 13.22 5.88 70.73
N PHE A 2 12.36 5.59 71.72
CA PHE A 2 11.73 6.54 72.69
C PHE A 2 10.79 7.63 72.05
N LEU A 3 9.49 7.73 72.44
CA LEU A 3 8.86 8.56 73.51
C LEU A 3 8.92 10.10 73.23
N ASN A 4 7.90 10.96 73.41
CA ASN A 4 6.57 10.97 74.11
C ASN A 4 5.56 11.87 73.32
N LYS A 5 4.22 11.98 73.51
CA LYS A 5 3.19 11.54 74.50
C LYS A 5 2.63 12.64 75.47
N PHE A 6 1.29 12.76 75.53
CA PHE A 6 0.40 13.60 76.41
C PHE A 6 0.27 15.10 76.04
N HIS A 7 -0.85 15.82 76.29
CA HIS A 7 -2.15 15.60 76.98
C HIS A 7 -3.23 16.56 76.37
N THR A 8 -4.55 16.72 76.69
CA THR A 8 -5.58 16.31 77.70
C THR A 8 -6.97 16.54 77.02
N LEU A 9 -8.08 15.78 77.13
CA LEU A 9 -8.93 15.28 78.23
C LEU A 9 -10.20 16.14 78.56
N THR A 10 -11.39 15.51 78.56
CA THR A 10 -12.76 16.00 78.98
C THR A 10 -13.42 17.07 78.07
N VAL A 11 -14.76 17.15 77.88
CA VAL A 11 -15.92 16.97 78.79
C VAL A 11 -17.18 16.28 78.15
N VAL A 12 -17.55 15.12 78.70
CA VAL A 12 -18.87 14.67 79.26
C VAL A 12 -20.23 14.75 78.49
N ILE A 13 -20.70 13.55 78.14
CA ILE A 13 -22.07 12.96 78.11
C ILE A 13 -23.21 13.70 78.86
N ILE A 14 -24.40 13.83 78.24
CA ILE A 14 -25.70 13.64 78.93
C ILE A 14 -26.66 12.77 78.08
N PHE A 15 -27.24 11.75 78.72
CA PHE A 15 -28.32 10.91 78.20
C PHE A 15 -29.66 11.38 78.83
N LEU A 16 -30.65 11.83 78.06
CA LEU A 16 -32.01 12.05 78.57
C LEU A 16 -33.10 11.76 77.51
N PHE A 17 -34.01 10.85 77.86
CA PHE A 17 -35.25 10.59 77.12
C PHE A 17 -36.27 11.72 77.32
N SER A 18 -37.05 12.08 76.30
CA SER A 18 -38.53 11.86 76.27
C SER A 18 -39.25 12.66 75.16
N SER A 19 -40.51 12.29 74.89
CA SER A 19 -41.46 12.95 73.96
C SER A 19 -40.95 13.14 72.52
N GLY A 20 -41.08 12.07 71.72
CA GLY A 20 -40.66 12.06 70.32
C GLY A 20 -41.55 12.86 69.36
N PHE A 21 -40.96 13.17 68.21
CA PHE A 21 -41.65 13.54 66.98
C PHE A 21 -41.23 12.53 65.89
N ILE A 22 -42.21 12.15 65.07
CA ILE A 22 -42.10 11.56 63.72
C ILE A 22 -40.89 10.64 63.48
N SER A 23 -41.14 9.32 63.46
CA SER A 23 -40.31 8.43 62.64
C SER A 23 -40.54 8.84 61.20
N ILE A 24 -39.51 9.38 60.54
CA ILE A 24 -39.47 9.42 59.09
C ILE A 24 -39.13 7.99 58.68
N ASP A 25 -40.01 7.34 57.91
CA ASP A 25 -39.63 6.14 57.20
C ASP A 25 -38.61 6.57 56.14
N ILE A 26 -37.33 6.28 56.41
CA ILE A 26 -36.27 6.46 55.41
C ILE A 26 -36.56 5.42 54.33
N VAL A 27 -36.83 5.89 53.12
CA VAL A 27 -37.22 5.02 52.01
C VAL A 27 -36.02 4.16 51.65
N ASN A 28 -36.21 2.84 51.67
CA ASN A 28 -35.15 1.84 51.52
C ASN A 28 -35.06 1.42 50.03
N GLN A 29 -34.75 2.41 49.20
CA GLN A 29 -34.48 2.29 47.76
C GLN A 29 -32.99 2.51 47.48
N THR A 30 -32.52 1.91 46.39
CA THR A 30 -31.18 2.05 45.80
C THR A 30 -31.35 2.82 44.49
N TYR A 31 -30.50 3.81 44.27
CA TYR A 31 -30.55 4.66 43.07
C TYR A 31 -29.99 3.90 41.86
N VAL A 32 -30.71 3.94 40.74
CA VAL A 32 -30.40 3.25 39.47
C VAL A 32 -30.74 4.21 38.31
N PRO A 33 -29.81 5.08 37.88
CA PRO A 33 -30.08 6.20 36.97
C PRO A 33 -30.06 5.88 35.47
N ASP A 34 -29.71 4.66 35.08
CA ASP A 34 -29.67 4.22 33.70
C ASP A 34 -30.98 3.51 33.33
N ASP A 35 -31.77 4.14 32.45
CA ASP A 35 -33.08 3.63 31.96
C ASP A 35 -32.99 2.16 31.49
N ASN A 36 -31.88 1.75 30.86
CA ASN A 36 -31.70 0.38 30.36
C ASN A 36 -31.37 -0.60 31.49
N PHE A 37 -30.65 -0.15 32.53
CA PHE A 37 -30.38 -0.97 33.72
C PHE A 37 -31.65 -1.12 34.57
N GLU A 38 -32.39 -0.03 34.85
CA GLU A 38 -33.65 -0.11 35.57
C GLU A 38 -34.69 -0.95 34.79
N GLN A 39 -34.80 -0.78 33.46
CA GLN A 39 -35.65 -1.63 32.62
C GLN A 39 -35.21 -3.10 32.65
N ALA A 40 -33.92 -3.41 32.76
CA ALA A 40 -33.46 -4.79 32.96
C ALA A 40 -33.89 -5.35 34.34
N LEU A 41 -33.92 -4.53 35.39
CA LEU A 41 -34.45 -4.93 36.71
C LEU A 41 -35.97 -5.14 36.69
N ILE A 42 -36.72 -4.33 35.95
CA ILE A 42 -38.17 -4.54 35.70
C ILE A 42 -38.40 -5.85 34.92
N ASP A 43 -37.64 -6.09 33.84
CA ASP A 43 -37.74 -7.32 33.03
C ASP A 43 -37.45 -8.59 33.84
N LEU A 44 -36.52 -8.50 34.79
CA LEU A 44 -36.20 -9.57 35.75
C LEU A 44 -37.22 -9.70 36.89
N GLY A 45 -38.18 -8.77 37.02
CA GLY A 45 -39.18 -8.74 38.10
C GLY A 45 -38.59 -8.38 39.47
N LEU A 46 -37.46 -7.68 39.47
CA LEU A 46 -36.84 -7.08 40.67
C LEU A 46 -37.43 -5.69 40.96
N ASP A 47 -38.07 -5.07 39.97
CA ASP A 47 -38.73 -3.76 40.07
C ASP A 47 -40.13 -3.72 39.42
N ASP A 48 -40.89 -2.62 39.59
CA ASP A 48 -42.23 -2.46 39.01
C ASP A 48 -42.54 -1.13 38.28
N VAL A 49 -41.60 -0.19 38.23
CA VAL A 49 -41.70 1.09 37.49
C VAL A 49 -40.30 1.57 37.07
N LEU A 50 -40.20 2.45 36.06
CA LEU A 50 -39.02 3.29 35.86
C LEU A 50 -39.18 4.55 36.72
N ASP A 51 -38.47 4.67 37.85
CA ASP A 51 -38.48 5.88 38.69
C ASP A 51 -37.12 6.26 39.33
N ASP A 52 -36.01 5.79 38.73
CA ASP A 52 -34.61 5.91 39.18
C ASP A 52 -34.27 5.08 40.46
N TYR A 53 -35.15 4.20 40.96
CA TYR A 53 -35.08 3.72 42.34
C TYR A 53 -35.61 2.29 42.65
N VAL A 54 -34.79 1.26 42.39
CA VAL A 54 -35.10 -0.11 42.85
C VAL A 54 -35.20 -0.25 44.37
N ASN A 55 -36.21 -0.97 44.85
CA ASN A 55 -36.33 -1.28 46.27
C ASN A 55 -35.18 -2.21 46.72
N THR A 56 -34.29 -1.73 47.60
CA THR A 56 -33.09 -2.48 48.00
C THR A 56 -33.44 -3.84 48.61
N SER A 57 -34.64 -4.02 49.19
CA SER A 57 -35.06 -5.31 49.75
C SER A 57 -35.36 -6.39 48.71
N ASN A 58 -35.59 -6.02 47.44
CA ASN A 58 -35.71 -6.94 46.32
C ASN A 58 -34.32 -7.44 45.86
N ILE A 59 -33.36 -6.53 45.70
CA ILE A 59 -32.02 -6.83 45.16
C ILE A 59 -31.04 -7.44 46.18
N ASN A 60 -31.21 -7.18 47.48
CA ASN A 60 -30.34 -7.66 48.58
C ASN A 60 -30.08 -9.18 48.58
N ALA A 61 -30.97 -9.98 48.01
CA ALA A 61 -30.92 -11.44 47.99
C ALA A 61 -30.61 -12.06 46.61
N VAL A 62 -30.33 -11.23 45.59
CA VAL A 62 -29.93 -11.67 44.25
C VAL A 62 -28.52 -12.28 44.32
N ILE A 63 -28.34 -13.41 43.63
CA ILE A 63 -27.08 -14.20 43.65
C ILE A 63 -26.38 -14.18 42.28
N SER A 64 -27.15 -14.07 41.19
CA SER A 64 -26.69 -14.00 39.81
C SER A 64 -27.53 -12.92 39.10
N LEU A 65 -26.88 -12.08 38.30
CA LEU A 65 -27.49 -11.00 37.54
C LEU A 65 -26.89 -10.99 36.13
N ASN A 66 -27.74 -11.08 35.10
CA ASN A 66 -27.33 -11.00 33.70
C ASN A 66 -27.98 -9.76 33.06
N LEU A 67 -27.14 -8.88 32.52
CA LEU A 67 -27.39 -7.59 31.90
C LEU A 67 -26.75 -7.52 30.49
N GLU A 68 -26.53 -8.67 29.85
CA GLU A 68 -25.95 -8.87 28.52
C GLU A 68 -26.74 -8.18 27.39
N SER A 69 -26.01 -7.51 26.47
CA SER A 69 -26.55 -6.87 25.26
C SER A 69 -27.72 -5.92 25.54
N LYS A 70 -27.56 -5.03 26.53
CA LYS A 70 -28.63 -4.10 26.97
C LYS A 70 -28.44 -2.65 26.54
N ASN A 71 -27.25 -2.26 26.10
CA ASN A 71 -26.86 -0.85 25.92
C ASN A 71 -26.93 -0.05 27.23
N ILE A 72 -26.56 -0.69 28.35
CA ILE A 72 -26.37 -0.01 29.63
C ILE A 72 -25.07 0.79 29.57
N SER A 73 -25.11 2.00 30.11
CA SER A 73 -24.00 2.95 30.18
C SER A 73 -23.51 3.19 31.62
N ASP A 74 -24.41 3.11 32.61
CA ASP A 74 -24.09 3.26 34.03
C ASP A 74 -24.71 2.11 34.85
N LEU A 75 -23.89 1.49 35.71
CA LEU A 75 -24.32 0.44 36.65
C LEU A 75 -24.44 0.94 38.10
N THR A 76 -24.48 2.25 38.32
CA THR A 76 -24.77 2.86 39.62
C THR A 76 -25.97 2.20 40.30
N GLY A 77 -25.74 1.73 41.53
CA GLY A 77 -26.70 0.91 42.29
C GLY A 77 -26.30 -0.56 42.41
N ILE A 78 -25.45 -1.08 41.51
CA ILE A 78 -24.96 -2.47 41.55
C ILE A 78 -24.28 -2.82 42.89
N GLN A 79 -23.67 -1.82 43.54
CA GLN A 79 -22.99 -1.97 44.83
C GLN A 79 -23.90 -2.48 45.96
N ASP A 80 -25.22 -2.27 45.87
CA ASP A 80 -26.16 -2.70 46.91
C ASP A 80 -26.70 -4.14 46.70
N PHE A 81 -26.29 -4.82 45.63
CA PHE A 81 -26.51 -6.25 45.41
C PHE A 81 -25.54 -7.08 46.27
N VAL A 82 -25.64 -6.96 47.59
CA VAL A 82 -24.67 -7.50 48.57
C VAL A 82 -24.56 -9.03 48.63
N SER A 83 -25.49 -9.77 48.00
CA SER A 83 -25.45 -11.23 47.90
C SER A 83 -24.91 -11.75 46.55
N LEU A 84 -24.58 -10.85 45.62
CA LEU A 84 -24.22 -11.18 44.24
C LEU A 84 -22.91 -11.96 44.16
N LYS A 85 -22.91 -13.01 43.33
CA LYS A 85 -21.78 -13.92 43.09
C LYS A 85 -21.35 -13.99 41.64
N ASP A 86 -22.20 -13.55 40.75
CA ASP A 86 -22.17 -13.80 39.32
C ASP A 86 -22.81 -12.58 38.67
N LEU A 87 -22.00 -11.80 37.95
CA LEU A 87 -22.42 -10.59 37.26
C LEU A 87 -21.92 -10.67 35.82
N ASN A 88 -22.87 -10.75 34.89
CA ASN A 88 -22.62 -10.62 33.46
C ASN A 88 -23.21 -9.30 32.96
N CYS A 89 -22.35 -8.43 32.42
CA CYS A 89 -22.72 -7.19 31.72
C CYS A 89 -21.88 -7.01 30.44
N TYR A 90 -21.55 -8.12 29.77
CA TYR A 90 -21.03 -8.17 28.39
C TYR A 90 -21.88 -7.36 27.41
N ASP A 91 -21.23 -6.78 26.38
CA ASP A 91 -21.88 -6.13 25.23
C ASP A 91 -22.74 -4.93 25.63
N ASN A 92 -22.10 -3.98 26.32
CA ASN A 92 -22.71 -2.74 26.81
C ASN A 92 -21.80 -1.54 26.52
N GLN A 93 -22.13 -0.37 27.08
CA GLN A 93 -21.47 0.91 26.85
C GLN A 93 -20.85 1.44 28.16
N LEU A 94 -20.34 0.52 29.00
CA LEU A 94 -19.78 0.85 30.30
C LEU A 94 -18.37 1.44 30.14
N THR A 95 -18.19 2.70 30.51
CA THR A 95 -16.87 3.32 30.65
C THR A 95 -16.26 3.14 32.05
N THR A 96 -17.11 2.89 33.06
CA THR A 96 -16.69 2.57 34.44
C THR A 96 -17.62 1.53 35.08
N ILE A 97 -17.13 0.83 36.10
CA ILE A 97 -17.95 -0.05 36.95
C ILE A 97 -17.39 -0.10 38.39
N ASP A 98 -18.24 0.13 39.39
CA ASP A 98 -17.89 -0.04 40.82
C ASP A 98 -18.53 -1.32 41.37
N VAL A 99 -17.73 -2.37 41.51
CA VAL A 99 -18.10 -3.63 42.17
C VAL A 99 -17.55 -3.76 43.60
N SER A 100 -17.01 -2.67 44.18
CA SER A 100 -16.21 -2.71 45.42
C SER A 100 -16.96 -3.26 46.64
N LYS A 101 -18.28 -3.06 46.71
CA LYS A 101 -19.13 -3.61 47.78
C LYS A 101 -19.55 -5.06 47.53
N ASN A 102 -19.52 -5.54 46.28
CA ASN A 102 -19.94 -6.89 45.85
C ASN A 102 -18.87 -7.95 46.18
N THR A 103 -18.40 -7.93 47.43
CA THR A 103 -17.34 -8.79 47.99
C THR A 103 -17.64 -10.30 47.98
N ALA A 104 -18.84 -10.70 47.55
CA ALA A 104 -19.26 -12.08 47.35
C ALA A 104 -19.12 -12.57 45.90
N LEU A 105 -18.75 -11.70 44.94
CA LEU A 105 -18.52 -12.05 43.53
C LEU A 105 -17.48 -13.17 43.39
N THR A 106 -17.82 -14.19 42.62
CA THR A 106 -16.95 -15.29 42.21
C THR A 106 -16.79 -15.38 40.68
N HIS A 107 -17.72 -14.81 39.91
CA HIS A 107 -17.63 -14.62 38.47
C HIS A 107 -17.97 -13.15 38.14
N LEU A 108 -17.17 -12.53 37.28
CA LEU A 108 -17.42 -11.20 36.73
C LEU A 108 -17.09 -11.21 35.24
N THR A 109 -18.05 -10.78 34.43
CA THR A 109 -17.97 -10.75 32.96
C THR A 109 -18.34 -9.35 32.48
N VAL A 110 -17.32 -8.58 32.08
CA VAL A 110 -17.41 -7.18 31.63
C VAL A 110 -16.81 -6.99 30.22
N TRP A 111 -16.53 -8.07 29.49
CA TRP A 111 -15.92 -7.97 28.16
C TRP A 111 -16.79 -7.18 27.17
N LYS A 112 -16.15 -6.64 26.13
CA LYS A 112 -16.80 -5.84 25.09
C LYS A 112 -17.59 -4.67 25.68
N ASN A 113 -16.82 -3.78 26.33
CA ASN A 113 -17.25 -2.52 26.92
C ASN A 113 -16.16 -1.46 26.63
N GLN A 114 -16.18 -0.32 27.32
CA GLN A 114 -15.28 0.82 27.12
C GLN A 114 -14.49 1.14 28.41
N LEU A 115 -14.17 0.11 29.21
CA LEU A 115 -13.52 0.29 30.51
C LEU A 115 -12.04 0.65 30.32
N GLU A 116 -11.67 1.89 30.63
CA GLU A 116 -10.27 2.33 30.78
C GLU A 116 -9.60 1.74 32.04
N SER A 117 -10.39 1.41 33.06
CA SER A 117 -9.91 0.85 34.33
C SER A 117 -10.94 -0.05 35.03
N LEU A 118 -10.46 -0.96 35.91
CA LEU A 118 -11.28 -1.93 36.65
C LEU A 118 -10.72 -2.19 38.05
N ASP A 119 -11.36 -1.64 39.11
CA ASP A 119 -11.03 -2.00 40.50
C ASP A 119 -11.84 -3.22 40.98
N ILE A 120 -11.11 -4.30 41.23
CA ILE A 120 -11.59 -5.57 41.79
C ILE A 120 -10.83 -5.99 43.06
N ILE A 121 -10.08 -5.07 43.68
CA ILE A 121 -9.20 -5.35 44.84
C ILE A 121 -9.99 -5.82 46.07
N ASN A 122 -11.30 -5.58 46.13
CA ASN A 122 -12.20 -6.00 47.19
C ASN A 122 -12.90 -7.34 46.88
N ASN A 123 -12.90 -7.78 45.62
CA ASN A 123 -13.65 -8.93 45.11
C ASN A 123 -12.79 -10.22 45.21
N LYS A 124 -12.28 -10.48 46.41
CA LYS A 124 -11.27 -11.51 46.72
C LYS A 124 -11.78 -12.96 46.63
N ALA A 125 -13.03 -13.14 46.21
CA ALA A 125 -13.64 -14.45 45.98
C ALA A 125 -13.80 -14.77 44.48
N LEU A 126 -13.34 -13.89 43.57
CA LEU A 126 -13.30 -14.14 42.13
C LEU A 126 -12.48 -15.40 41.81
N LEU A 127 -13.13 -16.32 41.09
CA LEU A 127 -12.60 -17.54 40.50
C LEU A 127 -12.50 -17.39 38.97
N TYR A 128 -13.39 -16.59 38.39
CA TYR A 128 -13.45 -16.28 36.97
C TYR A 128 -13.54 -14.76 36.78
N LEU A 129 -12.69 -14.21 35.91
CA LEU A 129 -12.78 -12.84 35.43
C LEU A 129 -12.65 -12.84 33.91
N ASP A 130 -13.58 -12.16 33.26
CA ASP A 130 -13.50 -11.83 31.85
C ASP A 130 -13.71 -10.32 31.65
N CYS A 131 -12.64 -9.65 31.23
CA CYS A 131 -12.59 -8.24 30.88
C CYS A 131 -11.84 -8.02 29.54
N ALA A 132 -11.98 -8.98 28.61
CA ALA A 132 -11.47 -8.82 27.25
C ALA A 132 -12.20 -7.69 26.47
N GLU A 133 -11.70 -7.27 25.30
CA GLU A 133 -12.32 -6.23 24.46
C GLU A 133 -12.73 -4.98 25.26
N ASN A 134 -11.74 -4.31 25.85
CA ASN A 134 -11.89 -3.08 26.64
C ASN A 134 -10.64 -2.19 26.42
N GLU A 135 -10.55 -1.07 27.14
CA GLU A 135 -9.50 -0.06 26.96
C GLU A 135 -8.49 -0.07 28.15
N LEU A 136 -8.38 -1.21 28.85
CA LEU A 136 -7.58 -1.33 30.08
C LEU A 136 -6.08 -1.21 29.77
N SER A 137 -5.45 -0.15 30.28
CA SER A 137 -3.99 0.02 30.27
C SER A 137 -3.28 -0.72 31.42
N ASN A 138 -4.01 -1.07 32.48
CA ASN A 138 -3.51 -1.78 33.66
C ASN A 138 -4.62 -2.65 34.30
N LEU A 139 -4.26 -3.81 34.87
CA LEU A 139 -5.18 -4.73 35.53
C LEU A 139 -4.57 -5.32 36.83
N ASN A 140 -4.99 -4.80 37.98
CA ASN A 140 -4.48 -5.22 39.30
C ASN A 140 -5.30 -6.36 39.93
N ILE A 141 -4.93 -7.61 39.60
CA ILE A 141 -5.51 -8.85 40.15
C ILE A 141 -4.83 -9.36 41.45
N THR A 142 -3.94 -8.58 42.07
CA THR A 142 -3.04 -9.11 43.13
C THR A 142 -3.73 -9.52 44.43
N ALA A 143 -4.99 -9.11 44.62
CA ALA A 143 -5.82 -9.52 45.75
C ALA A 143 -6.71 -10.75 45.46
N ASN A 144 -6.80 -11.17 44.20
CA ASN A 144 -7.75 -12.15 43.69
C ASN A 144 -7.04 -13.52 43.59
N THR A 145 -6.53 -14.01 44.73
CA THR A 145 -5.60 -15.17 44.79
C THR A 145 -6.24 -16.52 44.42
N GLU A 146 -7.56 -16.60 44.46
CA GLU A 146 -8.35 -17.80 44.14
C GLU A 146 -8.74 -17.88 42.65
N LEU A 147 -8.30 -16.93 41.80
CA LEU A 147 -8.66 -16.86 40.39
C LEU A 147 -8.15 -18.10 39.61
N GLU A 148 -9.07 -18.86 39.02
CA GLU A 148 -8.84 -20.10 38.25
C GLU A 148 -8.80 -19.84 36.72
N THR A 149 -9.58 -18.86 36.23
CA THR A 149 -9.59 -18.40 34.82
C THR A 149 -9.51 -16.87 34.75
N LEU A 150 -8.67 -16.36 33.85
CA LEU A 150 -8.56 -14.94 33.51
C LEU A 150 -8.58 -14.75 31.99
N TYR A 151 -9.54 -13.96 31.49
CA TYR A 151 -9.54 -13.41 30.14
C TYR A 151 -9.40 -11.88 30.21
N CYS A 152 -8.34 -11.34 29.62
CA CYS A 152 -8.07 -9.90 29.53
C CYS A 152 -7.41 -9.51 28.19
N GLY A 153 -7.72 -10.27 27.13
CA GLY A 153 -7.24 -10.01 25.78
C GLY A 153 -7.92 -8.81 25.09
N SER A 154 -7.36 -8.31 23.98
CA SER A 154 -7.82 -7.09 23.29
C SER A 154 -8.00 -5.91 24.25
N ASN A 155 -6.87 -5.49 24.83
CA ASN A 155 -6.75 -4.38 25.77
C ASN A 155 -5.40 -3.67 25.52
N LEU A 156 -5.02 -2.70 26.37
CA LEU A 156 -3.81 -1.90 26.24
C LEU A 156 -2.74 -2.26 27.29
N LEU A 157 -2.75 -3.50 27.82
CA LEU A 157 -1.87 -3.92 28.92
C LEU A 157 -0.41 -4.02 28.45
N ALA A 158 0.46 -3.16 29.00
CA ALA A 158 1.91 -3.24 28.82
C ALA A 158 2.58 -4.22 29.80
N GLU A 159 1.96 -4.47 30.96
CA GLU A 159 2.38 -5.47 31.94
C GLU A 159 1.19 -6.21 32.57
N LEU A 160 1.43 -7.41 33.13
CA LEU A 160 0.42 -8.20 33.86
C LEU A 160 1.05 -9.01 35.00
N ASN A 161 0.75 -8.64 36.25
CA ASN A 161 1.34 -9.26 37.44
C ASN A 161 0.55 -10.50 37.93
N LEU A 162 0.94 -11.67 37.43
CA LEU A 162 0.32 -12.97 37.75
C LEU A 162 0.84 -13.63 39.05
N SER A 163 1.77 -12.99 39.75
CA SER A 163 2.65 -13.66 40.74
C SER A 163 1.92 -14.24 41.97
N THR A 164 0.74 -13.73 42.28
CA THR A 164 -0.12 -14.14 43.39
C THR A 164 -1.21 -15.15 42.99
N ASN A 165 -1.53 -15.23 41.70
CA ASN A 165 -2.73 -15.89 41.16
C ASN A 165 -2.44 -17.37 40.87
N THR A 166 -1.94 -18.06 41.89
CA THR A 166 -1.39 -19.42 41.79
C THR A 166 -2.42 -20.51 41.52
N ALA A 167 -3.72 -20.17 41.59
CA ALA A 167 -4.83 -21.04 41.24
C ALA A 167 -5.09 -21.12 39.72
N LEU A 168 -4.57 -20.18 38.91
CA LEU A 168 -4.86 -20.09 37.48
C LEU A 168 -4.56 -21.41 36.74
N THR A 169 -5.62 -21.96 36.14
CA THR A 169 -5.61 -23.07 35.18
C THR A 169 -5.72 -22.60 33.74
N GLU A 170 -6.21 -21.38 33.52
CA GLU A 170 -6.45 -20.82 32.19
C GLU A 170 -6.18 -19.32 32.20
N LEU A 171 -5.40 -18.85 31.22
CA LEU A 171 -5.07 -17.45 31.02
C LEU A 171 -5.13 -17.13 29.53
N ASP A 172 -5.91 -16.12 29.19
CA ASP A 172 -5.86 -15.46 27.89
C ASP A 172 -5.62 -13.95 28.07
N CYS A 173 -4.53 -13.48 27.48
CA CYS A 173 -4.19 -12.06 27.35
C CYS A 173 -3.69 -11.73 25.93
N TYR A 174 -4.32 -12.30 24.90
CA TYR A 174 -4.06 -11.97 23.49
C TYR A 174 -4.23 -10.48 23.17
N ASN A 175 -3.66 -10.01 22.05
CA ASN A 175 -3.86 -8.65 21.53
C ASN A 175 -3.68 -7.58 22.62
N ASN A 176 -2.45 -7.47 23.13
CA ASN A 176 -2.04 -6.54 24.18
C ASN A 176 -0.62 -6.02 23.86
N GLN A 177 -0.04 -5.22 24.75
CA GLN A 177 1.28 -4.59 24.57
C GLN A 177 2.37 -5.29 25.40
N LEU A 178 2.17 -6.55 25.81
CA LEU A 178 3.06 -7.25 26.74
C LEU A 178 4.41 -7.55 26.08
N THR A 179 5.49 -6.97 26.63
CA THR A 179 6.87 -7.26 26.22
C THR A 179 7.47 -8.47 26.95
N THR A 180 6.95 -8.80 28.14
CA THR A 180 7.31 -9.98 28.95
C THR A 180 6.11 -10.49 29.76
N ILE A 181 6.16 -11.75 30.23
CA ILE A 181 5.15 -12.33 31.14
C ILE A 181 5.74 -13.43 32.06
N ASP A 182 5.61 -13.31 33.39
CA ASP A 182 6.05 -14.33 34.36
C ASP A 182 4.92 -15.28 34.78
N VAL A 183 4.72 -16.35 34.01
CA VAL A 183 3.82 -17.46 34.35
C VAL A 183 4.42 -18.49 35.33
N SER A 184 5.61 -18.27 35.90
CA SER A 184 6.34 -19.30 36.67
C SER A 184 5.70 -19.69 38.01
N LYS A 185 4.71 -18.93 38.49
CA LYS A 185 3.94 -19.24 39.72
C LYS A 185 2.67 -20.02 39.41
N ASN A 186 2.16 -19.88 38.19
CA ASN A 186 0.86 -20.38 37.72
C ASN A 186 1.04 -21.83 37.22
N THR A 187 1.54 -22.69 38.12
CA THR A 187 1.97 -24.07 37.80
C THR A 187 0.83 -25.02 37.44
N LEU A 188 -0.42 -24.57 37.59
CA LEU A 188 -1.63 -25.29 37.23
C LEU A 188 -2.15 -24.98 35.82
N LEU A 189 -1.56 -24.00 35.10
CA LEU A 189 -1.99 -23.64 33.74
C LEU A 189 -2.04 -24.86 32.80
N ILE A 190 -3.23 -25.05 32.21
CA ILE A 190 -3.60 -26.04 31.20
C ILE A 190 -3.66 -25.34 29.83
N THR A 191 -4.25 -24.15 29.79
CA THR A 191 -4.35 -23.25 28.64
C THR A 191 -3.53 -21.99 28.91
N LEU A 192 -2.74 -21.55 27.93
CA LEU A 192 -2.09 -20.24 27.93
C LEU A 192 -2.18 -19.64 26.52
N VAL A 193 -2.76 -18.45 26.42
CA VAL A 193 -2.95 -17.71 25.17
C VAL A 193 -2.34 -16.32 25.33
N VAL A 194 -1.35 -16.02 24.48
CA VAL A 194 -0.59 -14.75 24.51
C VAL A 194 -0.32 -14.20 23.10
N TRP A 195 -1.07 -14.64 22.08
CA TRP A 195 -0.84 -14.21 20.70
C TRP A 195 -1.11 -12.71 20.47
N VAL A 196 -0.50 -12.12 19.44
CA VAL A 196 -0.50 -10.65 19.18
C VAL A 196 -0.03 -9.89 20.44
N ASN A 197 1.25 -10.04 20.74
CA ASN A 197 1.94 -9.31 21.81
C ASN A 197 3.39 -9.00 21.37
N GLN A 198 4.18 -8.41 22.25
CA GLN A 198 5.56 -8.00 21.96
C GLN A 198 6.59 -8.90 22.68
N LEU A 199 6.22 -10.16 22.97
CA LEU A 199 7.06 -11.06 23.78
C LEU A 199 8.33 -11.46 23.03
N THR A 200 9.47 -11.01 23.53
CA THR A 200 10.80 -11.41 23.02
C THR A 200 11.28 -12.75 23.59
N SER A 201 10.70 -13.19 24.71
CA SER A 201 10.96 -14.51 25.30
C SER A 201 9.78 -15.00 26.17
N LEU A 202 9.60 -16.33 26.27
CA LEU A 202 8.54 -16.96 27.04
C LEU A 202 9.06 -18.19 27.81
N ASN A 203 8.90 -18.21 29.13
CA ASN A 203 9.49 -19.22 30.03
C ASN A 203 8.44 -20.17 30.64
N LEU A 204 8.19 -21.28 29.96
CA LEU A 204 7.14 -22.25 30.33
C LEU A 204 7.63 -23.43 31.19
N ALA A 205 8.84 -23.33 31.75
CA ALA A 205 9.52 -24.45 32.42
C ALA A 205 8.82 -24.95 33.71
N ALA A 206 7.95 -24.14 34.30
CA ALA A 206 7.16 -24.48 35.48
C ALA A 206 5.77 -25.05 35.15
N ASN A 207 5.23 -24.72 33.97
CA ASN A 207 3.85 -24.94 33.55
C ASN A 207 3.66 -26.34 32.98
N THR A 208 4.07 -27.35 33.76
CA THR A 208 4.08 -28.77 33.36
C THR A 208 2.69 -29.40 33.16
N ALA A 209 1.63 -28.66 33.51
CA ALA A 209 0.24 -29.04 33.29
C ALA A 209 -0.28 -28.69 31.88
N LEU A 210 0.42 -27.84 31.13
CA LEU A 210 -0.04 -27.21 29.88
C LEU A 210 -0.36 -28.25 28.79
N GLU A 211 -1.59 -28.16 28.26
CA GLU A 211 -2.17 -28.99 27.20
C GLU A 211 -2.43 -28.18 25.91
N TYR A 212 -2.68 -26.87 26.04
CA TYR A 212 -2.79 -25.90 24.94
C TYR A 212 -1.82 -24.73 25.15
N LEU A 213 -1.09 -24.35 24.11
CA LEU A 213 -0.29 -23.11 24.06
C LEU A 213 -0.56 -22.38 22.77
N ASP A 214 -0.82 -21.08 22.90
CA ASP A 214 -0.77 -20.14 21.79
C ASP A 214 0.09 -18.92 22.15
N CYS A 215 1.10 -18.68 21.31
CA CYS A 215 2.00 -17.53 21.37
C CYS A 215 2.36 -17.01 19.97
N GLU A 216 1.39 -17.00 19.04
CA GLU A 216 1.59 -16.49 17.67
C GLU A 216 1.70 -14.96 17.61
N GLU A 217 2.17 -14.43 16.48
CA GLU A 217 2.35 -12.97 16.26
C GLU A 217 3.06 -12.28 17.43
N ASN A 218 4.31 -12.70 17.65
CA ASN A 218 5.18 -12.28 18.75
C ASN A 218 6.64 -12.20 18.27
N GLN A 219 7.56 -11.81 19.16
CA GLN A 219 8.97 -11.57 18.83
C GLN A 219 9.91 -12.70 19.30
N LEU A 220 9.40 -13.93 19.43
CA LEU A 220 10.15 -15.05 20.00
C LEU A 220 11.22 -15.56 19.02
N SER A 221 12.49 -15.36 19.36
CA SER A 221 13.63 -15.95 18.64
C SER A 221 13.91 -17.41 19.02
N SER A 222 13.36 -17.88 20.16
CA SER A 222 13.42 -19.29 20.57
C SER A 222 12.30 -19.66 21.57
N LEU A 223 11.84 -20.91 21.52
CA LEU A 223 10.78 -21.43 22.39
C LEU A 223 11.18 -22.79 22.99
N ASN A 224 11.03 -22.96 24.32
CA ASN A 224 11.47 -24.16 25.05
C ASN A 224 10.31 -24.86 25.79
N ILE A 225 9.59 -25.70 25.05
CA ILE A 225 8.44 -26.51 25.49
C ILE A 225 8.82 -27.89 26.07
N SER A 226 10.10 -28.13 26.37
CA SER A 226 10.62 -29.46 26.79
C SER A 226 10.12 -29.95 28.16
N LYS A 227 9.26 -29.19 28.85
CA LYS A 227 8.64 -29.53 30.14
C LYS A 227 7.13 -29.72 30.04
N ASN A 228 6.54 -29.24 28.95
CA ASN A 228 5.11 -29.19 28.68
C ASN A 228 4.71 -30.49 27.94
N THR A 229 5.02 -31.63 28.56
CA THR A 229 4.93 -32.96 27.90
C THR A 229 3.50 -33.46 27.68
N LYS A 230 2.51 -32.66 28.08
CA LYS A 230 1.06 -32.87 27.89
C LYS A 230 0.51 -32.07 26.70
N LEU A 231 1.31 -31.17 26.10
CA LEU A 231 0.88 -30.27 25.03
C LEU A 231 0.33 -31.06 23.82
N GLU A 232 -0.98 -30.91 23.56
CA GLU A 232 -1.70 -31.55 22.45
C GLU A 232 -1.81 -30.62 21.24
N THR A 233 -1.94 -29.31 21.47
CA THR A 233 -1.98 -28.28 20.42
C THR A 233 -0.94 -27.18 20.71
N LEU A 234 -0.23 -26.75 19.66
CA LEU A 234 0.76 -25.66 19.72
C LEU A 234 0.56 -24.70 18.55
N TYR A 235 0.25 -23.45 18.88
CA TYR A 235 0.28 -22.29 18.00
C TYR A 235 1.54 -21.47 18.32
N CYS A 236 2.46 -21.37 17.35
CA CYS A 236 3.68 -20.55 17.43
C CYS A 236 4.18 -20.05 16.06
N GLY A 237 3.28 -19.90 15.09
CA GLY A 237 3.50 -19.11 13.88
C GLY A 237 3.78 -17.63 14.15
N GLY A 238 4.12 -16.84 13.11
CA GLY A 238 4.30 -15.39 13.23
C GLY A 238 5.38 -14.98 14.24
N ASN A 239 6.57 -15.58 14.14
CA ASN A 239 7.66 -15.42 15.12
C ASN A 239 9.03 -15.57 14.43
N TYR A 240 10.13 -15.40 15.19
CA TYR A 240 11.50 -15.44 14.67
C TYR A 240 12.25 -16.75 15.02
N LEU A 241 11.54 -17.89 15.13
CA LEU A 241 12.11 -19.16 15.58
C LEU A 241 13.02 -19.79 14.51
N VAL A 242 14.33 -19.76 14.73
CA VAL A 242 15.32 -20.39 13.82
C VAL A 242 15.31 -21.94 13.93
N GLY A 243 14.74 -22.48 15.01
CA GLY A 243 14.58 -23.93 15.22
C GLY A 243 13.67 -24.26 16.41
N LEU A 244 12.81 -25.28 16.23
CA LEU A 244 11.82 -25.73 17.22
C LEU A 244 12.04 -27.21 17.60
N ASN A 245 11.92 -27.53 18.89
CA ASN A 245 12.13 -28.89 19.42
C ASN A 245 10.90 -29.44 20.14
N VAL A 246 10.02 -30.09 19.38
CA VAL A 246 8.80 -30.78 19.87
C VAL A 246 9.04 -32.23 20.34
N SER A 247 10.29 -32.70 20.46
CA SER A 247 10.58 -34.14 20.63
C SER A 247 10.20 -34.73 22.02
N ASP A 248 9.89 -33.87 23.00
CA ASP A 248 9.33 -34.28 24.28
C ASP A 248 7.79 -34.23 24.34
N ASN A 249 7.17 -33.50 23.43
CA ASN A 249 5.72 -33.24 23.34
C ASN A 249 5.03 -34.36 22.55
N LYS A 250 5.10 -35.59 23.08
CA LYS A 250 4.76 -36.83 22.35
C LYS A 250 3.25 -37.07 22.15
N VAL A 251 2.40 -36.23 22.74
CA VAL A 251 0.94 -36.22 22.57
C VAL A 251 0.46 -35.10 21.64
N LEU A 252 1.38 -34.31 21.06
CA LEU A 252 1.06 -33.24 20.11
C LEU A 252 0.33 -33.81 18.89
N ARG A 253 -0.90 -33.32 18.68
CA ARG A 253 -1.82 -33.64 17.58
C ARG A 253 -1.86 -32.53 16.53
N GLU A 254 -1.69 -31.29 16.98
CA GLU A 254 -1.77 -30.10 16.13
C GLU A 254 -0.51 -29.23 16.35
N LEU A 255 0.12 -28.80 15.26
CA LEU A 255 1.28 -27.90 15.28
C LEU A 255 1.15 -26.85 14.18
N TYR A 256 1.12 -25.59 14.57
CA TYR A 256 1.18 -24.42 13.72
C TYR A 256 2.49 -23.69 14.02
N CYS A 257 3.40 -23.66 13.05
CA CYS A 257 4.68 -22.96 13.15
C CYS A 257 5.06 -22.29 11.82
N TYR A 258 4.06 -21.70 11.17
CA TYR A 258 4.18 -20.94 9.92
C TYR A 258 4.89 -19.58 10.12
N TYR A 259 5.22 -18.83 9.06
CA TYR A 259 5.86 -17.50 9.12
C TYR A 259 6.99 -17.43 10.17
N ASN A 260 8.02 -18.25 9.95
CA ASN A 260 9.11 -18.44 10.91
C ASN A 260 10.46 -18.72 10.20
N GLU A 261 11.53 -18.81 10.98
CA GLU A 261 12.91 -18.96 10.50
C GLU A 261 13.42 -20.41 10.49
N LEU A 262 12.53 -21.41 10.55
CA LEU A 262 12.90 -22.81 10.80
C LEU A 262 13.71 -23.38 9.63
N THR A 263 14.99 -23.63 9.88
CA THR A 263 15.87 -24.35 8.93
C THR A 263 15.72 -25.87 9.00
N PHE A 264 15.17 -26.39 10.10
CA PHE A 264 14.97 -27.81 10.36
C PHE A 264 13.88 -28.06 11.41
N LEU A 265 13.00 -29.04 11.15
CA LEU A 265 11.93 -29.49 12.04
C LEU A 265 11.96 -31.01 12.19
N ASN A 266 11.87 -31.52 13.43
CA ASN A 266 11.97 -32.96 13.72
C ASN A 266 10.72 -33.50 14.43
N LEU A 267 9.84 -34.12 13.65
CA LEU A 267 8.54 -34.63 14.09
C LEU A 267 8.55 -36.13 14.44
N SER A 268 9.73 -36.75 14.53
CA SER A 268 9.90 -38.21 14.67
C SER A 268 9.44 -38.81 16.02
N ALA A 269 9.09 -37.95 16.99
CA ALA A 269 8.52 -38.35 18.27
C ALA A 269 6.98 -38.12 18.35
N ASN A 270 6.43 -37.34 17.42
CA ASN A 270 5.07 -36.78 17.45
C ASN A 270 4.14 -37.68 16.62
N THR A 271 4.07 -38.95 17.00
CA THR A 271 3.38 -39.99 16.20
C THR A 271 1.85 -39.85 16.18
N ALA A 272 1.30 -38.97 17.01
CA ALA A 272 -0.12 -38.62 17.08
C ALA A 272 -0.46 -37.33 16.31
N LEU A 273 0.49 -36.76 15.55
CA LEU A 273 0.27 -35.52 14.79
C LEU A 273 -0.73 -35.77 13.66
N GLU A 274 -1.87 -35.09 13.73
CA GLU A 274 -3.03 -35.12 12.82
C GLU A 274 -3.04 -33.88 11.91
N TYR A 275 -2.56 -32.73 12.40
CA TYR A 275 -2.42 -31.49 11.64
C TYR A 275 -0.98 -30.95 11.76
N LEU A 276 -0.38 -30.57 10.63
CA LEU A 276 0.86 -29.82 10.58
C LEU A 276 0.74 -28.64 9.62
N ASP A 277 1.05 -27.46 10.13
CA ASP A 277 1.38 -26.28 9.35
C ASP A 277 2.80 -25.81 9.68
N CYS A 278 3.66 -25.77 8.66
CA CYS A 278 4.99 -25.19 8.70
C CYS A 278 5.28 -24.39 7.42
N GLU A 279 4.29 -23.65 6.91
CA GLU A 279 4.43 -22.77 5.75
C GLU A 279 5.37 -21.58 6.02
N ASP A 280 5.85 -20.93 4.97
CA ASP A 280 6.80 -19.80 4.99
C ASP A 280 7.92 -19.95 6.02
N ASN A 281 8.84 -20.85 5.68
CA ASN A 281 9.95 -21.27 6.51
C ASN A 281 11.16 -21.64 5.63
N LYS A 282 12.30 -21.94 6.26
CA LYS A 282 13.58 -22.19 5.56
C LYS A 282 13.93 -23.68 5.51
N LEU A 283 12.92 -24.56 5.53
CA LEU A 283 13.10 -26.01 5.48
C LEU A 283 13.58 -26.46 4.10
N THR A 284 14.62 -27.30 4.08
CA THR A 284 15.13 -27.94 2.85
C THR A 284 14.75 -29.41 2.74
N SER A 285 14.24 -30.00 3.82
CA SER A 285 13.71 -31.37 3.87
C SER A 285 12.75 -31.52 5.05
N LEU A 286 11.62 -32.20 4.84
CA LEU A 286 10.65 -32.59 5.88
C LEU A 286 10.52 -34.12 5.90
N ASN A 287 10.43 -34.72 7.09
CA ASN A 287 10.33 -36.17 7.27
C ASN A 287 9.11 -36.55 8.11
N LEU A 288 8.11 -37.12 7.44
CA LEU A 288 6.79 -37.43 8.01
C LEU A 288 6.54 -38.95 8.15
N SER A 289 7.57 -39.78 7.96
CA SER A 289 7.45 -41.26 7.91
C SER A 289 6.91 -41.91 9.21
N THR A 290 6.84 -41.15 10.30
CA THR A 290 6.33 -41.52 11.62
C THR A 290 4.92 -41.00 11.93
N ASN A 291 4.42 -40.02 11.17
CA ASN A 291 3.28 -39.17 11.51
C ASN A 291 2.04 -39.69 10.78
N LYS A 292 1.60 -40.89 11.19
CA LYS A 292 0.75 -41.77 10.36
C LYS A 292 -0.71 -41.39 10.34
N GLU A 293 -1.17 -40.70 11.38
CA GLU A 293 -2.52 -40.19 11.54
C GLU A 293 -2.69 -38.78 10.93
N LEU A 294 -1.67 -38.24 10.24
CA LEU A 294 -1.68 -36.91 9.63
C LEU A 294 -2.76 -36.81 8.54
N GLU A 295 -3.76 -35.96 8.78
CA GLU A 295 -4.90 -35.67 7.89
C GLU A 295 -4.71 -34.38 7.08
N THR A 296 -4.01 -33.38 7.63
CA THR A 296 -3.66 -32.13 6.94
C THR A 296 -2.16 -31.85 7.01
N LEU A 297 -1.59 -31.44 5.88
CA LEU A 297 -0.21 -30.95 5.79
C LEU A 297 -0.17 -29.68 4.95
N TYR A 298 0.26 -28.57 5.56
CA TYR A 298 0.65 -27.34 4.89
C TYR A 298 2.16 -27.14 5.08
N CYS A 299 2.90 -27.09 3.97
CA CYS A 299 4.35 -26.86 3.95
C CYS A 299 4.81 -26.11 2.69
N GLY A 300 3.97 -25.20 2.20
CA GLY A 300 4.26 -24.22 1.17
C GLY A 300 5.33 -23.21 1.57
N LEU A 301 5.72 -22.33 0.64
CA LEU A 301 6.73 -21.27 0.85
C LEU A 301 8.00 -21.79 1.56
N ASN A 302 8.62 -22.83 1.01
CA ASN A 302 9.79 -23.47 1.61
C ASN A 302 10.84 -23.80 0.53
N SER A 303 11.91 -24.50 0.91
CA SER A 303 12.96 -24.96 -0.02
C SER A 303 13.04 -26.49 -0.13
N LEU A 304 11.91 -27.18 0.04
CA LEU A 304 11.83 -28.64 -0.12
C LEU A 304 12.12 -29.04 -1.56
N THR A 305 13.10 -29.91 -1.75
CA THR A 305 13.45 -30.48 -3.08
C THR A 305 12.75 -31.80 -3.37
N ASN A 306 12.18 -32.42 -2.34
CA ASN A 306 11.42 -33.66 -2.38
C ASN A 306 10.55 -33.78 -1.12
N LEU A 307 9.33 -34.31 -1.25
CA LEU A 307 8.42 -34.60 -0.15
C LEU A 307 7.95 -36.07 -0.25
N ASP A 308 7.92 -36.80 0.88
CA ASP A 308 7.54 -38.22 0.94
C ASP A 308 6.39 -38.42 1.94
N VAL A 309 5.17 -38.45 1.42
CA VAL A 309 3.90 -38.61 2.16
C VAL A 309 3.32 -40.02 2.13
N ARG A 310 4.11 -41.03 1.72
CA ARG A 310 3.59 -42.37 1.41
C ARG A 310 3.19 -43.21 2.62
N GLU A 311 3.65 -42.81 3.81
CA GLU A 311 3.29 -43.44 5.08
C GLU A 311 2.11 -42.73 5.78
N ASN A 312 1.65 -41.59 5.22
CA ASN A 312 0.63 -40.66 5.73
C ASN A 312 -0.68 -40.89 4.97
N ALA A 313 -1.21 -42.12 5.06
CA ALA A 313 -2.32 -42.59 4.25
C ALA A 313 -3.65 -41.89 4.55
N GLU A 314 -3.76 -41.23 5.71
CA GLU A 314 -4.96 -40.54 6.16
C GLU A 314 -5.13 -39.13 5.58
N LEU A 315 -4.10 -38.56 4.92
CA LEU A 315 -4.13 -37.21 4.33
C LEU A 315 -5.38 -36.94 3.46
N ILE A 316 -6.09 -35.88 3.83
CA ILE A 316 -7.28 -35.30 3.20
C ILE A 316 -6.89 -34.00 2.46
N ALA A 317 -6.01 -33.19 3.04
CA ALA A 317 -5.49 -31.97 2.43
C ALA A 317 -3.95 -31.99 2.39
N LEU A 318 -3.39 -31.53 1.27
CA LEU A 318 -1.95 -31.34 1.09
C LEU A 318 -1.69 -30.03 0.35
N ASP A 319 -1.00 -29.10 1.02
CA ASP A 319 -0.33 -27.98 0.37
C ASP A 319 1.20 -28.14 0.48
N CYS A 320 1.89 -27.96 -0.64
CA CYS A 320 3.33 -27.76 -0.69
C CYS A 320 3.71 -26.81 -1.85
N PHE A 321 2.97 -25.72 -2.03
CA PHE A 321 3.24 -24.69 -3.04
C PHE A 321 4.57 -23.97 -2.84
N SER A 322 5.02 -23.19 -3.83
CA SER A 322 6.23 -22.35 -3.76
C SER A 322 7.44 -23.09 -3.16
N ASN A 323 7.82 -24.18 -3.82
CA ASN A 323 8.84 -25.12 -3.39
C ASN A 323 9.70 -25.58 -4.58
N LYS A 324 10.60 -26.54 -4.36
CA LYS A 324 11.57 -27.03 -5.37
C LYS A 324 11.34 -28.52 -5.69
N ILE A 325 10.11 -29.02 -5.52
CA ILE A 325 9.77 -30.44 -5.65
C ILE A 325 9.71 -30.82 -7.14
N THR A 326 10.45 -31.86 -7.52
CA THR A 326 10.55 -32.34 -8.92
C THR A 326 9.68 -33.55 -9.23
N SER A 327 9.19 -34.25 -8.19
CA SER A 327 8.25 -35.38 -8.29
C SER A 327 7.56 -35.63 -6.94
N LEU A 328 6.29 -36.05 -6.96
CA LEU A 328 5.49 -36.35 -5.77
C LEU A 328 4.73 -37.68 -5.98
N ASP A 329 4.81 -38.61 -5.01
CA ASP A 329 4.17 -39.95 -5.08
C ASP A 329 2.97 -40.03 -4.14
N LEU A 330 1.80 -39.65 -4.67
CA LEU A 330 0.53 -39.63 -3.94
C LEU A 330 -0.23 -40.98 -3.97
N SER A 331 0.45 -42.09 -4.32
CA SER A 331 -0.18 -43.40 -4.56
C SER A 331 -0.70 -44.12 -3.30
N LYS A 332 -0.73 -43.43 -2.16
CA LYS A 332 -1.15 -43.92 -0.84
C LYS A 332 -2.23 -43.03 -0.20
N ASN A 333 -2.29 -41.77 -0.59
CA ASN A 333 -3.12 -40.73 -0.01
C ASN A 333 -4.50 -40.76 -0.69
N THR A 334 -5.19 -41.90 -0.60
CA THR A 334 -6.44 -42.16 -1.33
C THR A 334 -7.65 -41.39 -0.80
N LYS A 335 -7.50 -40.76 0.37
CA LYS A 335 -8.46 -39.85 1.00
C LYS A 335 -8.34 -38.40 0.53
N LEU A 336 -7.28 -38.05 -0.20
CA LEU A 336 -6.95 -36.68 -0.59
C LEU A 336 -8.08 -36.02 -1.40
N MET A 337 -8.65 -34.95 -0.85
CA MET A 337 -9.72 -34.13 -1.41
C MET A 337 -9.20 -32.80 -1.97
N GLY A 338 -8.23 -32.17 -1.29
CA GLY A 338 -7.53 -30.98 -1.77
C GLY A 338 -6.05 -31.26 -2.02
N LEU A 339 -5.54 -30.82 -3.17
CA LEU A 339 -4.11 -30.84 -3.50
C LEU A 339 -3.69 -29.50 -4.09
N VAL A 340 -2.68 -28.88 -3.48
CA VAL A 340 -2.08 -27.62 -3.92
C VAL A 340 -0.58 -27.83 -4.10
N VAL A 341 -0.08 -27.65 -5.32
CA VAL A 341 1.35 -27.87 -5.66
C VAL A 341 1.90 -26.81 -6.62
N TRP A 342 1.30 -25.62 -6.70
CA TRP A 342 1.76 -24.55 -7.60
C TRP A 342 3.15 -24.02 -7.26
N VAL A 343 3.82 -23.37 -8.22
CA VAL A 343 5.24 -22.95 -8.15
C VAL A 343 6.13 -24.08 -7.65
N ASN A 344 6.29 -25.10 -8.48
CA ASN A 344 7.17 -26.24 -8.23
C ASN A 344 7.85 -26.68 -9.55
N GLN A 345 8.55 -27.81 -9.52
CA GLN A 345 9.33 -28.32 -10.64
C GLN A 345 8.80 -29.68 -11.14
N LEU A 346 7.50 -29.95 -10.93
CA LEU A 346 6.86 -31.20 -11.29
C LEU A 346 6.81 -31.36 -12.81
N THR A 347 7.50 -32.38 -13.31
CA THR A 347 7.46 -32.77 -14.74
C THR A 347 6.32 -33.74 -15.07
N ASN A 348 5.73 -34.33 -14.03
CA ASN A 348 4.60 -35.26 -14.09
C ASN A 348 3.89 -35.28 -12.72
N LEU A 349 2.57 -35.49 -12.73
CA LEU A 349 1.75 -35.65 -11.54
C LEU A 349 0.76 -36.82 -11.79
N ASN A 350 0.72 -37.79 -10.87
CA ASN A 350 -0.06 -39.02 -11.04
C ASN A 350 -1.16 -39.13 -9.97
N LEU A 351 -2.39 -38.79 -10.36
CA LEU A 351 -3.55 -38.72 -9.47
C LEU A 351 -4.51 -39.92 -9.62
N GLY A 352 -4.05 -40.99 -10.28
CA GLY A 352 -4.83 -42.18 -10.64
C GLY A 352 -5.40 -43.01 -9.48
N THR A 353 -5.07 -42.64 -8.25
CA THR A 353 -5.52 -43.26 -6.99
C THR A 353 -6.35 -42.32 -6.11
N ASN A 354 -6.38 -41.02 -6.43
CA ASN A 354 -6.86 -39.95 -5.57
C ASN A 354 -8.29 -39.60 -6.01
N THR A 355 -9.18 -40.60 -5.97
CA THR A 355 -10.52 -40.52 -6.56
C THR A 355 -11.50 -39.62 -5.78
N ALA A 356 -11.11 -39.18 -4.59
CA ALA A 356 -11.83 -38.22 -3.76
C ALA A 356 -11.41 -36.76 -4.03
N LEU A 357 -10.48 -36.51 -4.96
CA LEU A 357 -9.96 -35.17 -5.24
C LEU A 357 -11.06 -34.27 -5.83
N GLU A 358 -11.38 -33.22 -5.09
CA GLU A 358 -12.42 -32.21 -5.36
C GLU A 358 -11.78 -30.87 -5.78
N TYR A 359 -10.62 -30.53 -5.22
CA TYR A 359 -9.80 -29.37 -5.63
C TYR A 359 -8.40 -29.81 -6.08
N LEU A 360 -7.96 -29.31 -7.24
CA LEU A 360 -6.59 -29.46 -7.71
C LEU A 360 -6.04 -28.13 -8.21
N ASP A 361 -4.98 -27.67 -7.56
CA ASP A 361 -4.07 -26.67 -8.10
C ASP A 361 -2.69 -27.31 -8.38
N CYS A 362 -2.25 -27.20 -9.63
CA CYS A 362 -0.94 -27.62 -10.10
C CYS A 362 -0.29 -26.63 -11.08
N GLU A 363 -0.56 -25.34 -10.90
CA GLU A 363 -0.07 -24.27 -11.77
C GLU A 363 1.44 -24.02 -11.67
N GLN A 364 2.01 -23.21 -12.57
CA GLN A 364 3.42 -22.78 -12.55
C GLN A 364 4.41 -23.94 -12.33
N ASN A 365 4.25 -24.98 -13.16
CA ASN A 365 5.00 -26.24 -13.08
C ASN A 365 5.53 -26.65 -14.47
N GLN A 366 6.06 -27.87 -14.61
CA GLN A 366 6.69 -28.37 -15.85
C GLN A 366 5.89 -29.53 -16.47
N LEU A 367 4.57 -29.61 -16.20
CA LEU A 367 3.71 -30.69 -16.66
C LEU A 367 3.53 -30.63 -18.18
N THR A 368 3.82 -31.75 -18.84
CA THR A 368 3.60 -31.93 -20.29
C THR A 368 2.31 -32.70 -20.61
N ASN A 369 1.74 -33.32 -19.57
CA ASN A 369 0.52 -34.11 -19.61
C ASN A 369 -0.05 -34.19 -18.18
N LEU A 370 -1.38 -34.22 -18.07
CA LEU A 370 -2.12 -34.39 -16.82
C LEU A 370 -3.27 -35.37 -17.10
N ASN A 371 -3.48 -36.36 -16.24
CA ASN A 371 -4.50 -37.40 -16.42
C ASN A 371 -5.48 -37.40 -15.24
N LEU A 372 -6.69 -36.90 -15.49
CA LEU A 372 -7.73 -36.71 -14.48
C LEU A 372 -8.92 -37.68 -14.64
N SER A 373 -8.76 -38.71 -15.47
CA SER A 373 -9.84 -39.65 -15.86
C SER A 373 -10.44 -40.47 -14.71
N THR A 374 -9.81 -40.47 -13.54
CA THR A 374 -10.26 -41.11 -12.29
C THR A 374 -10.83 -40.13 -11.26
N ASN A 375 -10.63 -38.84 -11.45
CA ASN A 375 -10.86 -37.80 -10.44
C ASN A 375 -12.25 -37.18 -10.67
N THR A 376 -13.28 -38.02 -10.64
CA THR A 376 -14.64 -37.67 -11.06
C THR A 376 -15.38 -36.74 -10.10
N ALA A 377 -14.82 -36.52 -8.91
CA ALA A 377 -15.31 -35.56 -7.90
C ALA A 377 -14.79 -34.13 -8.13
N LEU A 378 -13.80 -33.93 -9.01
CA LEU A 378 -13.10 -32.65 -9.20
C LEU A 378 -14.07 -31.53 -9.61
N GLU A 379 -14.20 -30.52 -8.75
CA GLU A 379 -15.04 -29.33 -8.91
C GLU A 379 -14.24 -28.12 -9.39
N THR A 380 -12.99 -27.97 -8.94
CA THR A 380 -12.09 -26.87 -9.33
C THR A 380 -10.76 -27.45 -9.84
N LEU A 381 -10.29 -26.95 -10.98
CA LEU A 381 -9.02 -27.33 -11.59
C LEU A 381 -8.24 -26.10 -12.05
N TYR A 382 -7.10 -25.85 -11.41
CA TYR A 382 -6.09 -24.90 -11.86
C TYR A 382 -4.84 -25.67 -12.35
N CYS A 383 -4.48 -25.46 -13.61
CA CYS A 383 -3.36 -26.14 -14.28
C CYS A 383 -2.63 -25.27 -15.31
N GLY A 384 -2.75 -23.95 -15.16
CA GLY A 384 -2.09 -22.93 -15.95
C GLY A 384 -0.57 -22.91 -15.82
N VAL A 385 0.08 -22.09 -16.66
CA VAL A 385 1.54 -21.88 -16.71
C VAL A 385 2.32 -23.20 -16.66
N ASN A 386 2.08 -24.05 -17.66
CA ASN A 386 2.63 -25.40 -17.74
C ASN A 386 3.15 -25.67 -19.17
N SER A 387 3.08 -26.91 -19.66
CA SER A 387 3.37 -27.25 -21.07
C SER A 387 2.46 -28.36 -21.58
N LEU A 388 1.20 -28.36 -21.13
CA LEU A 388 0.15 -29.25 -21.58
C LEU A 388 -0.14 -28.97 -23.07
N THR A 389 -0.14 -30.03 -23.89
CA THR A 389 -0.48 -29.94 -25.33
C THR A 389 -1.93 -30.37 -25.63
N SER A 390 -2.58 -30.97 -24.64
CA SER A 390 -3.97 -31.41 -24.65
C SER A 390 -4.43 -31.66 -23.21
N LEU A 391 -5.68 -31.34 -22.90
CA LEU A 391 -6.31 -31.61 -21.60
C LEU A 391 -7.64 -32.36 -21.85
N ASP A 392 -7.90 -33.42 -21.08
CA ASP A 392 -9.13 -34.22 -21.16
C ASP A 392 -9.87 -34.19 -19.81
N VAL A 393 -10.83 -33.27 -19.71
CA VAL A 393 -11.74 -33.10 -18.55
C VAL A 393 -13.05 -33.88 -18.72
N SER A 394 -13.16 -34.79 -19.69
CA SER A 394 -14.46 -35.39 -20.08
C SER A 394 -15.08 -36.36 -19.06
N ASN A 395 -14.33 -36.72 -18.01
CA ASN A 395 -14.82 -37.53 -16.88
C ASN A 395 -15.09 -36.68 -15.62
N ASN A 396 -14.65 -35.42 -15.61
CA ASN A 396 -14.70 -34.51 -14.47
C ASN A 396 -16.04 -33.73 -14.53
N THR A 397 -17.15 -34.47 -14.42
CA THR A 397 -18.50 -33.92 -14.64
C THR A 397 -19.01 -33.02 -13.52
N ALA A 398 -18.28 -32.96 -12.39
CA ALA A 398 -18.56 -32.04 -11.28
C ALA A 398 -17.93 -30.64 -11.47
N LEU A 399 -17.04 -30.48 -12.47
CA LEU A 399 -16.23 -29.28 -12.67
C LEU A 399 -17.07 -28.01 -12.89
N LYS A 400 -16.83 -27.03 -12.02
CA LYS A 400 -17.40 -25.66 -11.97
C LYS A 400 -16.39 -24.63 -12.47
N GLU A 401 -15.12 -24.82 -12.11
CA GLU A 401 -14.03 -23.90 -12.42
C GLU A 401 -12.91 -24.64 -13.15
N LEU A 402 -12.44 -24.04 -14.25
CA LEU A 402 -11.33 -24.57 -15.04
C LEU A 402 -10.42 -23.43 -15.48
N ASP A 403 -9.22 -23.39 -14.91
CA ASP A 403 -8.09 -22.66 -15.49
C ASP A 403 -7.07 -23.62 -16.11
N CYS A 404 -6.68 -23.32 -17.35
CA CYS A 404 -5.59 -23.97 -18.06
C CYS A 404 -4.78 -22.98 -18.92
N TYR A 405 -4.68 -21.72 -18.48
CA TYR A 405 -3.99 -20.63 -19.19
C TYR A 405 -2.49 -20.90 -19.40
N ASN A 406 -1.85 -20.13 -20.29
CA ASN A 406 -0.40 -20.19 -20.53
C ASN A 406 0.13 -21.62 -20.73
N ASN A 407 -0.43 -22.27 -21.74
CA ASN A 407 -0.17 -23.67 -22.08
C ASN A 407 -0.02 -23.82 -23.61
N LYS A 408 -0.06 -25.05 -24.12
CA LYS A 408 0.11 -25.38 -25.55
C LYS A 408 -1.08 -26.18 -26.08
N ILE A 409 -2.27 -26.00 -25.47
CA ILE A 409 -3.49 -26.74 -25.80
C ILE A 409 -4.01 -26.27 -27.16
N THR A 410 -4.24 -27.22 -28.07
CA THR A 410 -4.68 -26.96 -29.46
C THR A 410 -6.17 -27.21 -29.69
N SER A 411 -6.80 -27.93 -28.76
CA SER A 411 -8.25 -28.18 -28.70
C SER A 411 -8.62 -28.71 -27.32
N ILE A 412 -9.77 -28.29 -26.78
CA ILE A 412 -10.36 -28.82 -25.53
C ILE A 412 -11.80 -29.29 -25.78
N ASN A 413 -12.30 -30.26 -24.99
CA ASN A 413 -13.64 -30.82 -25.14
C ASN A 413 -14.43 -30.68 -23.82
N LEU A 414 -15.28 -29.66 -23.77
CA LEU A 414 -16.02 -29.23 -22.59
C LEU A 414 -17.44 -29.81 -22.52
N SER A 415 -17.81 -30.68 -23.49
CA SER A 415 -19.18 -31.19 -23.69
C SER A 415 -19.74 -32.09 -22.57
N LYS A 416 -19.02 -32.22 -21.45
CA LYS A 416 -19.38 -33.01 -20.26
C LYS A 416 -19.41 -32.19 -18.97
N ASN A 417 -18.90 -30.96 -19.01
CA ASN A 417 -18.66 -30.09 -17.86
C ASN A 417 -19.80 -29.06 -17.77
N SER A 418 -21.04 -29.54 -17.72
CA SER A 418 -22.24 -28.68 -17.82
C SER A 418 -22.54 -27.87 -16.55
N LEU A 419 -21.71 -28.01 -15.51
CA LEU A 419 -21.75 -27.22 -14.28
C LEU A 419 -20.71 -26.08 -14.29
N LEU A 420 -19.92 -25.95 -15.36
CA LEU A 420 -18.85 -24.97 -15.48
C LEU A 420 -19.41 -23.54 -15.49
N THR A 421 -19.05 -22.76 -14.46
CA THR A 421 -19.39 -21.34 -14.25
C THR A 421 -18.25 -20.42 -14.66
N SER A 422 -16.99 -20.84 -14.46
CA SER A 422 -15.79 -20.10 -14.89
C SER A 422 -14.89 -20.96 -15.77
N LEU A 423 -14.38 -20.36 -16.85
CA LEU A 423 -13.46 -21.00 -17.79
C LEU A 423 -12.40 -20.01 -18.26
N SER A 424 -11.14 -20.31 -17.95
CA SER A 424 -9.96 -19.61 -18.46
C SER A 424 -9.16 -20.52 -19.40
N THR A 425 -8.84 -19.98 -20.57
CA THR A 425 -8.06 -20.65 -21.62
C THR A 425 -7.02 -19.72 -22.28
N TRP A 426 -6.72 -18.56 -21.67
CA TRP A 426 -5.76 -17.55 -22.14
C TRP A 426 -4.37 -18.13 -22.48
N ILE A 427 -3.63 -17.48 -23.39
CA ILE A 427 -2.29 -17.87 -23.85
C ILE A 427 -2.22 -19.38 -24.19
N ASN A 428 -2.93 -19.76 -25.26
CA ASN A 428 -2.95 -21.15 -25.73
C ASN A 428 -2.86 -21.21 -27.27
N GLN A 429 -3.29 -22.32 -27.88
CA GLN A 429 -3.23 -22.54 -29.33
C GLN A 429 -4.56 -23.05 -29.88
N LEU A 430 -5.67 -22.73 -29.21
CA LEU A 430 -7.03 -23.12 -29.61
C LEU A 430 -7.38 -22.45 -30.94
N THR A 431 -7.82 -23.25 -31.90
CA THR A 431 -8.35 -22.75 -33.21
C THR A 431 -9.87 -22.71 -33.26
N ASN A 432 -10.52 -23.25 -32.22
CA ASN A 432 -11.94 -23.29 -31.98
C ASN A 432 -12.17 -23.68 -30.52
N ILE A 433 -13.28 -23.22 -29.93
CA ILE A 433 -13.76 -23.63 -28.61
C ILE A 433 -15.28 -23.85 -28.70
N ASP A 434 -15.80 -24.92 -28.08
CA ASP A 434 -17.22 -25.25 -28.05
C ASP A 434 -17.72 -25.22 -26.61
N VAL A 435 -18.27 -24.07 -26.22
CA VAL A 435 -18.88 -23.80 -24.91
C VAL A 435 -20.39 -24.05 -24.90
N SER A 436 -20.95 -24.66 -25.96
CA SER A 436 -22.41 -24.76 -26.16
C SER A 436 -23.14 -25.69 -25.17
N ALA A 437 -22.38 -26.50 -24.42
CA ALA A 437 -22.87 -27.37 -23.35
C ALA A 437 -22.76 -26.74 -21.95
N ASN A 438 -22.02 -25.63 -21.82
CA ASN A 438 -21.64 -25.00 -20.57
C ASN A 438 -22.63 -23.88 -20.25
N THR A 439 -23.91 -24.23 -20.13
CA THR A 439 -25.02 -23.26 -20.01
C THR A 439 -25.08 -22.52 -18.69
N ALA A 440 -24.21 -22.86 -17.73
CA ALA A 440 -24.01 -22.17 -16.47
C ALA A 440 -22.83 -21.18 -16.49
N LEU A 441 -22.15 -21.02 -17.64
CA LEU A 441 -20.93 -20.22 -17.75
C LEU A 441 -21.23 -18.73 -17.60
N GLU A 442 -20.68 -18.15 -16.52
CA GLU A 442 -20.80 -16.75 -16.07
C GLU A 442 -19.55 -15.93 -16.48
N LEU A 443 -18.36 -16.56 -16.50
CA LEU A 443 -17.12 -15.98 -17.03
C LEU A 443 -16.52 -16.88 -18.13
N LEU A 444 -16.10 -16.27 -19.24
CA LEU A 444 -15.30 -16.90 -20.28
C LEU A 444 -14.09 -16.05 -20.64
N ASP A 445 -12.90 -16.58 -20.40
CA ASP A 445 -11.64 -16.11 -20.98
C ASP A 445 -11.14 -17.12 -22.03
N CYS A 446 -10.93 -16.61 -23.25
CA CYS A 446 -10.29 -17.32 -24.34
C CYS A 446 -9.31 -16.45 -25.15
N GLU A 447 -8.65 -15.49 -24.48
CA GLU A 447 -7.72 -14.53 -25.09
C GLU A 447 -6.40 -15.19 -25.55
N GLU A 448 -5.57 -14.46 -26.32
CA GLU A 448 -4.27 -14.93 -26.85
C GLU A 448 -4.32 -16.37 -27.40
N ASN A 449 -5.26 -16.58 -28.32
CA ASN A 449 -5.50 -17.86 -28.97
C ASN A 449 -5.50 -17.67 -30.51
N LYS A 450 -6.17 -18.57 -31.23
CA LYS A 450 -6.22 -18.60 -32.71
C LYS A 450 -7.66 -18.83 -33.20
N LEU A 451 -8.63 -18.36 -32.43
CA LEU A 451 -10.05 -18.47 -32.70
C LEU A 451 -10.43 -17.57 -33.87
N ASN A 452 -11.12 -18.12 -34.87
CA ASN A 452 -11.66 -17.35 -36.00
C ASN A 452 -13.18 -17.16 -35.95
N ASN A 453 -13.84 -17.77 -34.96
CA ASN A 453 -15.25 -17.68 -34.66
C ASN A 453 -15.49 -18.14 -33.22
N LEU A 454 -16.38 -17.45 -32.50
CA LEU A 454 -16.83 -17.79 -31.15
C LEU A 454 -18.37 -17.81 -31.10
N ASP A 455 -18.96 -18.88 -30.54
CA ASP A 455 -20.42 -19.01 -30.38
C ASP A 455 -20.79 -19.16 -28.89
N VAL A 456 -21.02 -18.01 -28.24
CA VAL A 456 -21.51 -17.91 -26.86
C VAL A 456 -23.05 -17.96 -26.76
N SER A 457 -23.77 -18.29 -27.83
CA SER A 457 -25.23 -18.14 -27.91
C SER A 457 -26.05 -19.13 -27.05
N LYS A 458 -25.39 -19.92 -26.19
CA LYS A 458 -25.99 -20.83 -25.19
C LYS A 458 -25.66 -20.43 -23.75
N ASN A 459 -24.69 -19.55 -23.56
CA ASN A 459 -24.16 -19.11 -22.27
C ASN A 459 -24.96 -17.87 -21.84
N THR A 460 -26.27 -18.03 -21.67
CA THR A 460 -27.20 -16.91 -21.47
C THR A 460 -27.09 -16.25 -20.09
N VAL A 461 -26.24 -16.79 -19.21
CA VAL A 461 -25.88 -16.23 -17.90
C VAL A 461 -24.48 -15.60 -17.88
N LEU A 462 -23.80 -15.55 -19.03
CA LEU A 462 -22.46 -14.96 -19.16
C LEU A 462 -22.52 -13.45 -18.80
N GLU A 463 -21.71 -13.06 -17.83
CA GLU A 463 -21.55 -11.69 -17.33
C GLU A 463 -20.24 -11.06 -17.82
N ASN A 464 -19.16 -11.85 -17.91
CA ASN A 464 -17.85 -11.37 -18.38
C ASN A 464 -17.37 -12.22 -19.57
N LEU A 465 -16.86 -11.56 -20.62
CA LEU A 465 -16.33 -12.20 -21.83
C LEU A 465 -15.02 -11.55 -22.27
N TYR A 466 -13.92 -12.29 -22.17
CA TYR A 466 -12.60 -11.90 -22.65
C TYR A 466 -12.24 -12.79 -23.85
N CYS A 467 -12.03 -12.19 -25.02
CA CYS A 467 -11.72 -12.90 -26.26
C CYS A 467 -10.79 -12.12 -27.21
N GLY A 468 -10.02 -11.19 -26.66
CA GLY A 468 -8.97 -10.42 -27.33
C GLY A 468 -7.82 -11.27 -27.89
N VAL A 469 -6.97 -10.65 -28.70
CA VAL A 469 -5.79 -11.25 -29.37
C VAL A 469 -6.11 -12.59 -30.03
N ASN A 470 -7.01 -12.55 -31.01
CA ASN A 470 -7.50 -13.73 -31.72
C ASN A 470 -7.53 -13.46 -33.24
N SER A 471 -8.52 -13.97 -33.98
CA SER A 471 -8.75 -13.69 -35.40
C SER A 471 -10.25 -13.69 -35.72
N LEU A 472 -11.06 -13.22 -34.78
CA LEU A 472 -12.51 -13.14 -34.88
C LEU A 472 -12.89 -12.08 -35.91
N THR A 473 -13.66 -12.45 -36.94
CA THR A 473 -14.16 -11.51 -37.97
C THR A 473 -15.54 -10.93 -37.64
N SER A 474 -16.20 -11.50 -36.64
CA SER A 474 -17.50 -11.06 -36.10
C SER A 474 -17.72 -11.71 -34.74
N LEU A 475 -18.31 -10.97 -33.79
CA LEU A 475 -18.76 -11.47 -32.49
C LEU A 475 -20.28 -11.24 -32.35
N ASN A 476 -21.00 -12.15 -31.68
CA ASN A 476 -22.46 -12.07 -31.54
C ASN A 476 -22.90 -12.37 -30.10
N VAL A 477 -23.13 -11.31 -29.34
CA VAL A 477 -23.51 -11.32 -27.91
C VAL A 477 -25.01 -11.09 -27.66
N ASN A 478 -25.85 -11.14 -28.71
CA ASN A 478 -27.29 -10.86 -28.63
C ASN A 478 -28.10 -11.77 -27.67
N ASN A 479 -27.57 -12.94 -27.29
CA ASN A 479 -28.20 -13.86 -26.34
C ASN A 479 -27.68 -13.70 -24.90
N ASN A 480 -26.65 -12.90 -24.70
CA ASN A 480 -25.84 -12.81 -23.49
C ASN A 480 -26.22 -11.52 -22.75
N THR A 481 -27.50 -11.42 -22.39
CA THR A 481 -28.13 -10.18 -21.91
C THR A 481 -27.71 -9.76 -20.49
N LEU A 482 -26.85 -10.55 -19.83
CA LEU A 482 -26.27 -10.24 -18.52
C LEU A 482 -24.82 -9.74 -18.61
N LEU A 483 -24.25 -9.63 -19.81
CA LEU A 483 -22.88 -9.10 -19.98
C LEU A 483 -22.74 -7.69 -19.40
N LYS A 484 -21.78 -7.58 -18.48
CA LYS A 484 -21.27 -6.37 -17.82
C LYS A 484 -19.96 -5.92 -18.45
N GLU A 485 -19.13 -6.88 -18.85
CA GLU A 485 -17.83 -6.64 -19.47
C GLU A 485 -17.65 -7.46 -20.75
N ILE A 486 -17.13 -6.81 -21.79
CA ILE A 486 -16.71 -7.44 -23.03
C ILE A 486 -15.32 -6.88 -23.39
N ASP A 487 -14.33 -7.76 -23.45
CA ASP A 487 -13.11 -7.50 -24.20
C ASP A 487 -13.05 -8.36 -25.46
N CYS A 488 -12.81 -7.72 -26.61
CA CYS A 488 -12.46 -8.37 -27.85
C CYS A 488 -11.39 -7.61 -28.65
N TYR A 489 -10.43 -6.97 -27.98
CA TYR A 489 -9.32 -6.24 -28.62
C TYR A 489 -8.49 -7.09 -29.59
N ASN A 490 -7.74 -6.45 -30.50
CA ASN A 490 -6.77 -7.12 -31.38
C ASN A 490 -7.37 -8.32 -32.14
N ASN A 491 -8.33 -8.00 -33.00
CA ASN A 491 -9.13 -8.96 -33.78
C ASN A 491 -9.45 -8.40 -35.19
N GLU A 492 -10.26 -9.10 -35.98
CA GLU A 492 -10.69 -8.68 -37.32
C GLU A 492 -12.19 -8.25 -37.35
N ILE A 493 -12.76 -7.80 -36.22
CA ILE A 493 -14.20 -7.56 -36.10
C ILE A 493 -14.59 -6.31 -36.91
N THR A 494 -15.54 -6.49 -37.83
CA THR A 494 -16.01 -5.43 -38.76
C THR A 494 -17.31 -4.75 -38.34
N ALA A 495 -18.07 -5.37 -37.43
CA ALA A 495 -19.27 -4.82 -36.80
C ALA A 495 -19.62 -5.59 -35.51
N LEU A 496 -20.16 -4.89 -34.51
CA LEU A 496 -20.59 -5.44 -33.22
C LEU A 496 -22.00 -4.94 -32.86
N ASP A 497 -22.91 -5.84 -32.48
CA ASP A 497 -24.29 -5.50 -32.08
C ASP A 497 -24.47 -5.68 -30.58
N LEU A 498 -24.46 -4.55 -29.86
CA LEU A 498 -24.57 -4.46 -28.40
C LEU A 498 -25.99 -4.16 -27.93
N SER A 499 -26.98 -4.16 -28.83
CA SER A 499 -28.35 -3.69 -28.57
C SER A 499 -29.18 -4.57 -27.62
N LYS A 500 -28.56 -5.56 -26.97
CA LYS A 500 -29.15 -6.46 -25.96
C LYS A 500 -28.37 -6.50 -24.64
N ASN A 501 -27.24 -5.80 -24.56
CA ASN A 501 -26.27 -5.88 -23.47
C ASN A 501 -26.40 -4.62 -22.61
N SER A 502 -27.61 -4.31 -22.16
CA SER A 502 -27.94 -3.07 -21.44
C SER A 502 -27.44 -3.02 -19.99
N LEU A 503 -26.66 -4.02 -19.56
CA LEU A 503 -25.95 -4.07 -18.28
C LEU A 503 -24.43 -3.86 -18.44
N LEU A 504 -23.96 -3.62 -19.67
CA LEU A 504 -22.56 -3.41 -20.01
C LEU A 504 -22.04 -2.11 -19.37
N THR A 505 -21.02 -2.23 -18.52
CA THR A 505 -20.30 -1.15 -17.85
C THR A 505 -18.89 -0.95 -18.42
N SER A 506 -18.26 -2.01 -18.92
CA SER A 506 -16.92 -2.01 -19.55
C SER A 506 -17.00 -2.57 -20.97
N LEU A 507 -16.36 -1.89 -21.93
CA LEU A 507 -16.23 -2.34 -23.31
C LEU A 507 -14.86 -2.00 -23.89
N THR A 508 -14.11 -3.03 -24.29
CA THR A 508 -12.80 -2.91 -24.93
C THR A 508 -12.84 -3.55 -26.32
N VAL A 509 -12.63 -2.73 -27.36
CA VAL A 509 -12.68 -3.17 -28.77
C VAL A 509 -11.52 -2.65 -29.62
N TRP A 510 -10.42 -2.20 -29.02
CA TRP A 510 -9.30 -1.62 -29.77
C TRP A 510 -8.64 -2.58 -30.75
N LEU A 511 -7.94 -2.03 -31.74
CA LEU A 511 -7.23 -2.77 -32.80
C LEU A 511 -8.17 -3.78 -33.50
N ASN A 512 -9.18 -3.24 -34.16
CA ASN A 512 -10.20 -3.99 -34.90
C ASN A 512 -10.48 -3.33 -36.27
N GLN A 513 -11.62 -3.65 -36.90
CA GLN A 513 -12.00 -3.13 -38.22
C GLN A 513 -13.41 -2.50 -38.20
N LEU A 514 -13.84 -1.98 -37.04
CA LEU A 514 -15.16 -1.38 -36.86
C LEU A 514 -15.25 -0.07 -37.65
N THR A 515 -16.32 0.08 -38.42
CA THR A 515 -16.63 1.32 -39.19
C THR A 515 -17.81 2.11 -38.61
N ASP A 516 -18.52 1.51 -37.67
CA ASP A 516 -19.66 2.05 -36.92
C ASP A 516 -19.70 1.31 -35.57
N LEU A 517 -19.95 2.04 -34.48
CA LEU A 517 -20.08 1.48 -33.14
C LEU A 517 -21.25 2.18 -32.44
N ASN A 518 -22.27 1.40 -32.07
CA ASN A 518 -23.51 1.92 -31.48
C ASN A 518 -23.66 1.43 -30.03
N VAL A 519 -23.21 2.27 -29.09
CA VAL A 519 -23.32 2.07 -27.64
C VAL A 519 -24.57 2.72 -27.03
N SER A 520 -25.53 3.19 -27.84
CA SER A 520 -26.68 3.98 -27.38
C SER A 520 -27.70 3.19 -26.52
N SER A 521 -27.51 1.88 -26.39
CA SER A 521 -28.33 0.98 -25.55
C SER A 521 -27.63 0.59 -24.24
N ASN A 522 -26.37 0.99 -24.08
CA ASN A 522 -25.46 0.60 -23.01
C ASN A 522 -25.34 1.78 -22.04
N THR A 523 -26.46 2.19 -21.45
CA THR A 523 -26.58 3.43 -20.66
C THR A 523 -25.92 3.36 -19.28
N LEU A 524 -25.23 2.25 -18.98
CA LEU A 524 -24.42 2.03 -17.79
C LEU A 524 -22.92 1.95 -18.13
N LEU A 525 -22.53 2.25 -19.38
CA LEU A 525 -21.14 2.19 -19.83
C LEU A 525 -20.31 3.28 -19.15
N GLU A 526 -19.40 2.84 -18.28
CA GLU A 526 -18.48 3.62 -17.43
C GLU A 526 -17.10 3.72 -18.10
N TYR A 527 -16.65 2.63 -18.75
CA TYR A 527 -15.40 2.56 -19.51
C TYR A 527 -15.66 2.18 -20.97
N LEU A 528 -15.07 2.92 -21.91
CA LEU A 528 -15.08 2.61 -23.35
C LEU A 528 -13.69 2.80 -23.96
N ASP A 529 -13.13 1.71 -24.47
CA ASP A 529 -11.99 1.73 -25.38
C ASP A 529 -12.40 1.21 -26.77
N CYS A 530 -12.23 2.06 -27.79
CA CYS A 530 -12.42 1.74 -29.19
C CYS A 530 -11.29 2.23 -30.13
N GLU A 531 -10.05 2.29 -29.61
CA GLU A 531 -8.88 2.77 -30.38
C GLU A 531 -8.51 1.88 -31.58
N GLU A 532 -7.60 2.34 -32.45
CA GLU A 532 -7.11 1.59 -33.63
C GLU A 532 -8.24 0.94 -34.46
N ASN A 533 -9.22 1.74 -34.87
CA ASN A 533 -10.39 1.32 -35.63
C ASN A 533 -10.64 2.24 -36.84
N LEU A 534 -11.79 2.08 -37.51
CA LEU A 534 -12.16 2.81 -38.73
C LEU A 534 -13.44 3.65 -38.54
N LEU A 535 -13.72 4.08 -37.30
CA LEU A 535 -14.92 4.84 -36.96
C LEU A 535 -14.85 6.26 -37.53
N THR A 536 -15.92 6.72 -38.19
CA THR A 536 -16.03 8.11 -38.69
C THR A 536 -16.81 9.04 -37.74
N SER A 537 -17.49 8.46 -36.75
CA SER A 537 -18.38 9.17 -35.81
C SER A 537 -18.75 8.25 -34.65
N LEU A 538 -18.93 8.81 -33.45
CA LEU A 538 -19.33 8.10 -32.24
C LEU A 538 -20.44 8.90 -31.51
N ASP A 539 -21.58 8.27 -31.20
CA ASP A 539 -22.70 8.90 -30.47
C ASP A 539 -22.71 8.40 -29.01
N LEU A 540 -22.23 9.24 -28.10
CA LEU A 540 -22.14 8.98 -26.67
C LEU A 540 -23.28 9.63 -25.86
N SER A 541 -24.27 10.22 -26.54
CA SER A 541 -25.33 11.04 -25.93
C SER A 541 -26.30 10.28 -25.00
N LYS A 542 -26.05 8.98 -24.77
CA LYS A 542 -26.80 8.08 -23.87
C LYS A 542 -25.93 7.43 -22.79
N ASN A 543 -24.63 7.64 -22.84
CA ASN A 543 -23.62 7.02 -21.98
C ASN A 543 -23.21 8.03 -20.90
N THR A 544 -24.20 8.58 -20.21
CA THR A 544 -24.03 9.73 -19.30
C THR A 544 -23.28 9.42 -18.00
N VAL A 545 -22.88 8.16 -17.82
CA VAL A 545 -22.05 7.68 -16.70
C VAL A 545 -20.62 7.31 -17.14
N LEU A 546 -20.24 7.61 -18.40
CA LEU A 546 -18.92 7.33 -18.93
C LEU A 546 -17.86 8.18 -18.20
N GLU A 547 -16.87 7.52 -17.60
CA GLU A 547 -15.77 8.13 -16.84
C GLU A 547 -14.44 8.10 -17.61
N THR A 548 -14.20 7.07 -18.43
CA THR A 548 -13.04 6.98 -19.34
C THR A 548 -13.48 6.71 -20.77
N LEU A 549 -12.91 7.46 -21.72
CA LEU A 549 -13.08 7.25 -23.16
C LEU A 549 -11.72 7.22 -23.86
N PHE A 550 -11.38 6.08 -24.46
CA PHE A 550 -10.27 5.97 -25.42
C PHE A 550 -10.85 5.73 -26.82
N CYS A 551 -10.55 6.63 -27.76
CA CYS A 551 -11.03 6.56 -29.15
C CYS A 551 -10.02 7.09 -30.17
N GLY A 552 -8.73 7.06 -29.83
CA GLY A 552 -7.62 7.40 -30.69
C GLY A 552 -7.46 6.49 -31.91
N ILE A 553 -6.61 6.89 -32.86
CA ILE A 553 -6.33 6.22 -34.14
C ILE A 553 -7.63 5.75 -34.83
N ASN A 554 -8.45 6.73 -35.20
CA ASN A 554 -9.73 6.51 -35.88
C ASN A 554 -9.89 7.52 -37.04
N ASN A 555 -11.10 7.73 -37.54
CA ASN A 555 -11.40 8.67 -38.62
C ASN A 555 -12.51 9.67 -38.21
N ILE A 556 -12.62 9.98 -36.92
CA ILE A 556 -13.72 10.78 -36.36
C ILE A 556 -13.61 12.23 -36.83
N GLU A 557 -14.61 12.69 -37.59
CA GLU A 557 -14.69 14.08 -38.09
C GLU A 557 -15.25 15.07 -37.03
N SER A 558 -15.94 14.56 -36.00
CA SER A 558 -16.51 15.34 -34.90
C SER A 558 -16.90 14.45 -33.73
N LEU A 559 -16.62 14.88 -32.50
CA LEU A 559 -16.96 14.18 -31.26
C LEU A 559 -17.77 15.12 -30.34
N ASP A 560 -18.89 14.63 -29.78
CA ASP A 560 -19.74 15.36 -28.82
C ASP A 560 -19.81 14.60 -27.49
N ILE A 561 -19.06 15.12 -26.51
CA ILE A 561 -18.96 14.62 -25.12
C ILE A 561 -19.80 15.45 -24.14
N SER A 562 -20.64 16.37 -24.63
CA SER A 562 -21.33 17.37 -23.77
C SER A 562 -22.35 16.77 -22.79
N ALA A 563 -22.69 15.49 -22.96
CA ALA A 563 -23.57 14.70 -22.09
C ALA A 563 -22.80 13.79 -21.10
N ASN A 564 -21.48 13.70 -21.22
CA ASN A 564 -20.62 12.77 -20.47
C ASN A 564 -19.95 13.54 -19.32
N THR A 565 -20.76 14.10 -18.42
CA THR A 565 -20.29 15.03 -17.37
C THR A 565 -19.49 14.36 -16.24
N LEU A 566 -19.37 13.03 -16.25
CA LEU A 566 -18.53 12.27 -15.32
C LEU A 566 -17.16 11.90 -15.92
N LEU A 567 -16.87 12.29 -17.15
CA LEU A 567 -15.63 11.95 -17.85
C LEU A 567 -14.41 12.54 -17.11
N GLN A 568 -13.58 11.65 -16.58
CA GLN A 568 -12.30 11.92 -15.92
C GLN A 568 -11.11 11.82 -16.87
N GLU A 569 -11.22 10.98 -17.90
CA GLU A 569 -10.14 10.69 -18.84
C GLU A 569 -10.67 10.62 -20.27
N LEU A 570 -10.00 11.34 -21.18
CA LEU A 570 -10.33 11.38 -22.60
C LEU A 570 -9.08 11.27 -23.46
N ASP A 571 -9.03 10.22 -24.27
CA ASP A 571 -8.17 10.16 -25.45
C ASP A 571 -8.98 10.13 -26.75
N CYS A 572 -8.65 11.01 -27.68
CA CYS A 572 -9.09 10.97 -29.07
C CYS A 572 -7.97 11.32 -30.08
N PHE A 573 -6.71 10.95 -29.80
CA PHE A 573 -5.56 11.25 -30.66
C PHE A 573 -5.66 10.66 -32.09
N SER A 574 -4.88 11.16 -33.05
CA SER A 574 -4.84 10.63 -34.44
C SER A 574 -6.25 10.49 -35.07
N ASN A 575 -7.01 11.58 -35.07
CA ASN A 575 -8.36 11.66 -35.64
C ASN A 575 -8.49 12.84 -36.63
N GLN A 576 -9.70 13.27 -36.98
CA GLN A 576 -9.95 14.35 -37.95
C GLN A 576 -10.77 15.50 -37.32
N ILE A 577 -10.65 15.70 -36.01
CA ILE A 577 -11.47 16.63 -35.23
C ILE A 577 -10.94 18.08 -35.39
N PRO A 578 -11.74 19.04 -35.89
CA PRO A 578 -11.31 20.43 -36.12
C PRO A 578 -11.49 21.36 -34.91
N SER A 579 -12.28 20.93 -33.93
CA SER A 579 -12.59 21.62 -32.67
C SER A 579 -13.25 20.63 -31.72
N ILE A 580 -12.85 20.63 -30.44
CA ILE A 580 -13.49 19.84 -29.38
C ILE A 580 -13.98 20.76 -28.27
N ASN A 581 -15.09 20.41 -27.62
CA ASN A 581 -15.65 21.17 -26.50
C ASN A 581 -15.67 20.32 -25.23
N VAL A 582 -14.77 20.63 -24.29
CA VAL A 582 -14.61 19.97 -22.99
C VAL A 582 -15.26 20.75 -21.84
N SER A 583 -15.98 21.85 -22.12
CA SER A 583 -16.46 22.82 -21.11
C SER A 583 -17.49 22.25 -20.11
N ASN A 584 -18.11 21.10 -20.43
CA ASN A 584 -19.06 20.39 -19.57
C ASN A 584 -18.40 19.25 -18.76
N ASN A 585 -17.15 18.90 -19.07
CA ASN A 585 -16.45 17.73 -18.56
C ASN A 585 -15.52 18.16 -17.43
N THR A 586 -16.09 18.80 -16.41
CA THR A 586 -15.36 19.52 -15.33
C THR A 586 -14.62 18.61 -14.35
N LEU A 587 -14.64 17.30 -14.57
CA LEU A 587 -13.90 16.29 -13.80
C LEU A 587 -12.70 15.70 -14.57
N LEU A 588 -12.43 16.17 -15.80
CA LEU A 588 -11.28 15.74 -16.59
C LEU A 588 -9.97 15.99 -15.83
N LYS A 589 -9.15 14.95 -15.75
CA LYS A 589 -7.76 14.92 -15.24
C LYS A 589 -6.76 14.69 -16.36
N ALA A 590 -7.13 13.89 -17.36
CA ALA A 590 -6.30 13.65 -18.54
C ALA A 590 -7.07 13.97 -19.82
N LEU A 591 -6.46 14.76 -20.69
CA LEU A 591 -6.98 15.13 -22.00
C LEU A 591 -5.88 14.95 -23.06
N VAL A 592 -6.08 13.98 -23.95
CA VAL A 592 -5.14 13.60 -25.00
C VAL A 592 -5.84 13.78 -26.36
N VAL A 593 -5.35 14.73 -27.15
CA VAL A 593 -6.00 15.17 -28.40
C VAL A 593 -5.00 15.36 -29.56
N TRP A 594 -3.79 14.81 -29.44
CA TRP A 594 -2.72 15.03 -30.41
C TRP A 594 -3.00 14.46 -31.82
N SER A 595 -2.30 14.97 -32.83
CA SER A 595 -2.49 14.65 -34.26
C SER A 595 -3.95 14.75 -34.72
N ASN A 596 -4.53 15.94 -34.56
CA ASN A 596 -5.89 16.28 -34.98
C ASN A 596 -5.89 17.52 -35.88
N GLN A 597 -7.00 18.25 -35.96
CA GLN A 597 -7.14 19.48 -36.76
C GLN A 597 -7.57 20.68 -35.90
N LEU A 598 -7.33 20.62 -34.59
CA LEU A 598 -7.77 21.64 -33.64
C LEU A 598 -7.11 22.99 -33.94
N THR A 599 -7.93 24.02 -34.13
CA THR A 599 -7.47 25.42 -34.32
C THR A 599 -7.58 26.27 -33.05
N ASN A 600 -8.28 25.75 -32.04
CA ASN A 600 -8.46 26.32 -30.72
C ASN A 600 -8.81 25.19 -29.75
N LEU A 601 -8.46 25.38 -28.48
CA LEU A 601 -8.81 24.49 -27.37
C LEU A 601 -9.04 25.35 -26.13
N ASP A 602 -10.21 25.19 -25.51
CA ASP A 602 -10.60 25.87 -24.27
C ASP A 602 -10.73 24.82 -23.16
N VAL A 603 -9.82 24.88 -22.17
CA VAL A 603 -9.78 24.01 -20.99
C VAL A 603 -10.12 24.78 -19.70
N SER A 604 -10.64 26.01 -19.80
CA SER A 604 -10.82 26.93 -18.66
C SER A 604 -11.80 26.44 -17.58
N ASN A 605 -12.68 25.49 -17.91
CA ASN A 605 -13.60 24.84 -16.98
C ASN A 605 -13.06 23.52 -16.38
N ASN A 606 -11.93 23.00 -16.87
CA ASN A 606 -11.38 21.70 -16.50
C ASN A 606 -10.35 21.89 -15.37
N LEU A 607 -10.83 22.35 -14.22
CA LEU A 607 -9.99 22.81 -13.10
C LEU A 607 -9.06 21.70 -12.55
N THR A 608 -9.52 20.44 -12.62
CA THR A 608 -8.83 19.23 -12.17
C THR A 608 -7.84 18.64 -13.18
N LEU A 609 -7.53 19.35 -14.27
CA LEU A 609 -6.71 18.81 -15.36
C LEU A 609 -5.23 18.69 -14.94
N GLU A 610 -4.76 17.44 -14.80
CA GLU A 610 -3.40 17.05 -14.39
C GLU A 610 -2.49 16.76 -15.61
N TYR A 611 -3.05 16.29 -16.73
CA TYR A 611 -2.33 15.92 -17.95
C TYR A 611 -3.01 16.49 -19.19
N LEU A 612 -2.28 17.29 -19.98
CA LEU A 612 -2.73 17.81 -21.27
C LEU A 612 -1.71 17.52 -22.38
N ASP A 613 -2.14 16.76 -23.38
CA ASP A 613 -1.41 16.59 -24.64
C ASP A 613 -2.27 17.00 -25.83
N CYS A 614 -1.78 17.98 -26.58
CA CYS A 614 -2.40 18.52 -27.78
C CYS A 614 -1.39 18.76 -28.92
N GLU A 615 -0.32 17.96 -29.00
CA GLU A 615 0.68 18.09 -30.08
C GLU A 615 0.13 17.77 -31.51
N GLU A 616 0.90 18.09 -32.54
CA GLU A 616 0.55 17.89 -33.96
C GLU A 616 -0.83 18.47 -34.36
N ASN A 617 -1.18 19.66 -33.86
CA ASN A 617 -2.44 20.33 -34.14
C ASN A 617 -2.23 21.68 -34.89
N GLN A 618 -3.22 22.56 -34.87
CA GLN A 618 -3.20 23.87 -35.55
C GLN A 618 -3.53 25.01 -34.56
N LEU A 619 -3.25 24.82 -33.27
CA LEU A 619 -3.52 25.79 -32.21
C LEU A 619 -2.62 27.02 -32.40
N SER A 620 -3.22 28.21 -32.42
CA SER A 620 -2.48 29.49 -32.39
C SER A 620 -2.32 30.08 -30.98
N ASN A 621 -3.18 29.64 -30.05
CA ASN A 621 -3.16 30.03 -28.65
C ASN A 621 -3.76 28.89 -27.78
N LEU A 622 -3.45 28.95 -26.48
CA LEU A 622 -3.93 28.04 -25.44
C LEU A 622 -4.00 28.84 -24.13
N TYR A 623 -5.04 28.62 -23.31
CA TYR A 623 -5.29 29.43 -22.10
C TYR A 623 -5.39 28.51 -20.87
N LEU A 624 -4.42 28.62 -19.97
CA LEU A 624 -4.16 27.61 -18.91
C LEU A 624 -4.29 28.15 -17.48
N ASN A 625 -4.66 29.42 -17.31
CA ASN A 625 -4.64 30.13 -16.02
C ASN A 625 -5.62 29.61 -14.97
N ASN A 626 -6.56 28.73 -15.35
CA ASN A 626 -7.49 28.06 -14.43
C ASN A 626 -7.06 26.64 -14.05
N ASN A 627 -6.06 26.06 -14.73
CA ASN A 627 -5.68 24.65 -14.63
C ASN A 627 -4.50 24.46 -13.65
N ALA A 628 -4.67 24.93 -12.41
CA ALA A 628 -3.60 24.97 -11.40
C ALA A 628 -3.10 23.57 -10.96
N ASP A 629 -3.84 22.51 -11.28
CA ASP A 629 -3.46 21.12 -11.00
C ASP A 629 -2.55 20.48 -12.06
N LEU A 630 -2.26 21.18 -13.17
CA LEU A 630 -1.53 20.63 -14.32
C LEU A 630 -0.08 20.21 -13.99
N LEU A 631 0.26 18.96 -14.30
CA LEU A 631 1.55 18.31 -14.07
C LEU A 631 2.33 18.11 -15.38
N TYR A 632 1.64 17.79 -16.47
CA TYR A 632 2.20 17.54 -17.80
C TYR A 632 1.52 18.40 -18.86
N LEU A 633 2.32 19.10 -19.68
CA LEU A 633 1.84 19.95 -20.77
C LEU A 633 2.64 19.69 -22.05
N ILE A 634 1.97 19.20 -23.08
CA ILE A 634 2.55 18.89 -24.39
C ILE A 634 1.74 19.62 -25.48
N PHE A 635 2.40 20.47 -26.25
CA PHE A 635 1.80 21.18 -27.40
C PHE A 635 2.76 21.31 -28.59
N GLU A 636 3.62 20.31 -28.79
CA GLU A 636 4.58 20.28 -29.90
C GLU A 636 3.89 20.43 -31.28
N ASN A 637 4.61 20.95 -32.28
CA ASN A 637 4.17 20.97 -33.69
C ASN A 637 2.81 21.68 -33.91
N ASN A 638 2.56 22.77 -33.20
CA ASN A 638 1.38 23.62 -33.35
C ASN A 638 1.70 24.92 -34.12
N GLN A 639 0.80 25.92 -34.08
CA GLN A 639 0.95 27.22 -34.75
C GLN A 639 1.01 28.37 -33.73
N MET A 640 1.48 28.09 -32.50
CA MET A 640 1.49 29.05 -31.41
C MET A 640 2.35 30.28 -31.75
N SER A 641 1.87 31.47 -31.39
CA SER A 641 2.50 32.74 -31.74
C SER A 641 2.44 33.76 -30.60
N GLY A 642 3.54 34.48 -30.36
CA GLY A 642 3.62 35.49 -29.29
C GLY A 642 3.90 34.86 -27.92
N GLY A 643 3.09 35.20 -26.91
CA GLY A 643 3.21 34.70 -25.54
C GLY A 643 2.24 33.56 -25.20
N ILE A 644 2.64 32.66 -24.30
CA ILE A 644 1.73 31.77 -23.54
C ILE A 644 1.94 32.01 -22.03
N ASP A 645 0.85 32.11 -21.27
CA ASP A 645 0.90 32.21 -19.81
C ASP A 645 0.72 30.83 -19.16
N ILE A 646 1.73 30.42 -18.38
CA ILE A 646 1.70 29.25 -17.51
C ILE A 646 2.03 29.61 -16.05
N SER A 647 1.99 30.90 -15.69
CA SER A 647 2.34 31.41 -14.35
C SER A 647 1.39 30.97 -13.22
N LYS A 648 0.30 30.26 -13.55
CA LYS A 648 -0.65 29.66 -12.60
C LYS A 648 -0.51 28.14 -12.48
N ASN A 649 0.26 27.49 -13.36
CA ASN A 649 0.44 26.04 -13.39
C ASN A 649 1.66 25.62 -12.55
N SER A 650 1.73 26.07 -11.29
CA SER A 650 2.93 25.93 -10.44
C SER A 650 3.27 24.49 -10.02
N LYS A 651 2.42 23.50 -10.38
CA LYS A 651 2.70 22.06 -10.23
C LYS A 651 3.32 21.41 -11.46
N LEU A 652 3.50 22.16 -12.56
CA LEU A 652 3.95 21.61 -13.84
C LEU A 652 5.38 21.05 -13.72
N ILE A 653 5.53 19.74 -13.92
CA ILE A 653 6.82 19.03 -13.87
C ILE A 653 7.39 18.77 -15.27
N PHE A 654 6.56 18.70 -16.31
CA PHE A 654 7.00 18.46 -17.68
C PHE A 654 6.34 19.42 -18.68
N LEU A 655 7.16 19.96 -19.58
CA LEU A 655 6.76 20.86 -20.66
C LEU A 655 7.46 20.45 -21.96
N ASN A 656 6.67 20.24 -23.03
CA ASN A 656 7.18 20.26 -24.41
C ASN A 656 6.42 21.28 -25.26
N ALA A 657 7.14 22.31 -25.69
CA ALA A 657 6.68 23.42 -26.51
C ALA A 657 7.44 23.54 -27.86
N LEU A 658 8.20 22.51 -28.26
CA LEU A 658 9.03 22.54 -29.49
C LEU A 658 8.19 22.70 -30.78
N ASN A 659 8.86 23.09 -31.87
CA ASN A 659 8.30 23.23 -33.21
C ASN A 659 7.08 24.19 -33.29
N ASN A 660 7.12 25.27 -32.52
CA ASN A 660 6.14 26.36 -32.46
C ASN A 660 6.84 27.67 -32.86
N SER A 661 7.25 27.79 -34.12
CA SER A 661 8.33 28.70 -34.52
C SER A 661 8.08 30.20 -34.37
N GLU A 662 6.84 30.63 -34.17
CA GLU A 662 6.43 32.03 -33.95
C GLU A 662 6.12 32.35 -32.47
N LEU A 663 6.24 31.37 -31.57
CA LEU A 663 6.20 31.56 -30.12
C LEU A 663 7.48 32.29 -29.69
N THR A 664 7.32 33.42 -28.99
CA THR A 664 8.43 34.29 -28.55
C THR A 664 8.58 34.33 -27.03
N CYS A 665 7.54 34.02 -26.26
CA CYS A 665 7.57 34.13 -24.80
C CYS A 665 6.77 33.02 -24.10
N ILE A 666 7.30 32.50 -23.01
CA ILE A 666 6.63 31.56 -22.09
C ILE A 666 6.66 32.20 -20.70
N GLN A 667 5.50 32.63 -20.19
CA GLN A 667 5.39 33.31 -18.91
C GLN A 667 5.32 32.27 -17.77
N VAL A 668 6.30 32.33 -16.87
CA VAL A 668 6.44 31.47 -15.69
C VAL A 668 6.42 32.33 -14.42
N ASP A 669 6.14 31.73 -13.27
CA ASP A 669 6.17 32.48 -12.01
C ASP A 669 7.60 32.84 -11.53
N GLN A 670 7.68 33.75 -10.56
CA GLN A 670 8.93 34.26 -10.00
C GLN A 670 9.76 33.20 -9.25
N SER A 671 9.16 32.11 -8.77
CA SER A 671 9.90 30.99 -8.19
C SER A 671 10.55 30.14 -9.28
N LEU A 672 9.82 29.88 -10.37
CA LEU A 672 10.21 28.96 -11.43
C LEU A 672 11.26 29.54 -12.40
N ILE A 673 11.18 30.84 -12.73
CA ILE A 673 12.15 31.52 -13.63
C ILE A 673 13.62 31.36 -13.18
N ASN A 674 13.86 31.22 -11.88
CA ASN A 674 15.20 31.08 -11.30
C ASN A 674 15.73 29.64 -11.34
N ASN A 675 14.88 28.65 -11.64
CA ASN A 675 15.19 27.23 -11.53
C ASN A 675 14.32 26.37 -12.48
N ILE A 676 14.24 26.77 -13.76
CA ILE A 676 13.57 26.01 -14.82
C ILE A 676 14.10 24.56 -14.85
N PRO A 677 13.25 23.51 -14.87
CA PRO A 677 13.69 22.12 -14.95
C PRO A 677 14.54 21.82 -16.20
N GLU A 678 15.56 20.96 -16.09
CA GLU A 678 16.46 20.64 -17.22
C GLU A 678 15.75 19.90 -18.38
N ASP A 679 14.63 19.22 -18.10
CA ASP A 679 13.84 18.44 -19.07
C ASP A 679 12.69 19.23 -19.72
N TRP A 680 12.65 20.57 -19.58
CA TRP A 680 11.63 21.43 -20.22
C TRP A 680 12.08 21.88 -21.62
N GLU A 681 11.42 21.39 -22.66
CA GLU A 681 11.79 21.64 -24.06
C GLU A 681 10.95 22.75 -24.72
N LYS A 682 11.61 23.65 -25.44
CA LYS A 682 11.02 24.77 -26.19
C LYS A 682 11.92 25.17 -27.38
N ASP A 683 11.38 25.91 -28.34
CA ASP A 683 12.18 26.42 -29.47
C ASP A 683 13.26 27.44 -29.05
N ASP A 684 14.30 27.56 -29.90
CA ASP A 684 15.38 28.57 -29.82
C ASP A 684 14.84 30.03 -29.88
N ASN A 685 13.61 30.24 -30.38
CA ASN A 685 13.00 31.55 -30.59
C ASN A 685 12.19 32.07 -29.39
N ALA A 686 11.71 31.18 -28.52
CA ALA A 686 10.92 31.53 -27.35
C ALA A 686 11.84 31.74 -26.13
N ASP A 687 11.61 32.75 -25.31
CA ASP A 687 12.30 32.92 -24.02
C ASP A 687 11.35 32.70 -22.83
N TYR A 688 11.89 32.21 -21.71
CA TYR A 688 11.15 32.17 -20.44
C TYR A 688 11.20 33.55 -19.78
N SER A 689 10.05 34.06 -19.32
CA SER A 689 9.95 35.37 -18.65
C SER A 689 8.99 35.32 -17.46
N ILE A 690 9.06 36.31 -16.57
CA ILE A 690 8.02 36.56 -15.55
C ILE A 690 6.87 37.43 -16.09
N ASP A 691 7.06 38.02 -17.27
CA ASP A 691 6.14 38.95 -17.92
C ASP A 691 6.34 38.85 -19.44
N CYS A 692 5.25 38.63 -20.19
CA CYS A 692 5.24 38.53 -21.65
C CYS A 692 4.42 39.66 -22.33
N SER A 693 4.11 40.75 -21.60
CA SER A 693 3.26 41.86 -22.08
C SER A 693 3.76 42.59 -23.33
N ASP A 694 5.09 42.66 -23.54
CA ASP A 694 5.80 43.25 -24.70
C ASP A 694 5.37 42.72 -26.11
N PHE A 695 4.37 41.83 -26.22
CA PHE A 695 4.03 41.09 -27.45
C PHE A 695 2.53 40.89 -27.70
N ILE A 696 1.62 41.66 -27.09
CA ILE A 696 0.16 41.43 -27.12
C ILE A 696 -0.62 42.66 -27.64
N ASP A 697 -1.73 42.40 -28.34
CA ASP A 697 -2.79 43.35 -28.76
C ASP A 697 -4.14 42.65 -28.48
N ASP A 698 -4.76 43.00 -27.35
CA ASP A 698 -5.92 42.27 -26.82
C ASP A 698 -7.25 42.69 -27.46
N ASP A 699 -7.50 43.99 -27.65
CA ASP A 699 -8.80 44.50 -28.12
C ASP A 699 -8.90 44.68 -29.66
N LYS A 700 -7.76 44.74 -30.37
CA LYS A 700 -7.61 44.94 -31.81
C LYS A 700 -8.07 46.29 -32.36
N ASP A 701 -7.88 47.38 -31.61
CA ASP A 701 -7.99 48.75 -32.16
C ASP A 701 -6.88 49.07 -33.18
N GLY A 702 -5.68 48.51 -32.99
CA GLY A 702 -4.49 48.66 -33.84
C GLY A 702 -3.23 49.20 -33.14
N ILE A 703 -3.27 49.47 -31.84
CA ILE A 703 -2.12 49.72 -30.96
C ILE A 703 -1.76 48.42 -30.20
N MET A 704 -0.52 48.28 -29.73
CA MET A 704 -0.07 47.12 -28.92
C MET A 704 -0.19 47.46 -27.43
N ASN A 705 -0.43 46.47 -26.57
CA ASN A 705 -0.66 46.65 -25.13
C ASN A 705 0.45 47.44 -24.38
N ASP A 706 1.67 47.55 -24.94
CA ASP A 706 2.80 48.32 -24.39
C ASP A 706 2.83 49.80 -24.81
N GLU A 707 2.15 50.16 -25.91
CA GLU A 707 1.95 51.54 -26.37
C GLU A 707 0.48 52.03 -26.21
N ASP A 708 -0.46 51.13 -25.89
CA ASP A 708 -1.89 51.41 -25.67
C ASP A 708 -2.19 51.84 -24.22
N GLN A 709 -3.02 52.85 -24.06
CA GLN A 709 -3.45 53.39 -22.77
C GLN A 709 -4.95 53.15 -22.51
N CYS A 710 -5.69 52.56 -23.44
CA CYS A 710 -7.13 52.32 -23.39
C CYS A 710 -7.56 50.90 -23.87
N PRO A 711 -7.02 49.79 -23.31
CA PRO A 711 -7.10 48.40 -23.84
C PRO A 711 -8.46 47.69 -23.72
N ASN A 712 -9.56 48.43 -23.88
CA ASN A 712 -10.94 47.93 -23.98
C ASN A 712 -11.77 48.81 -24.96
N THR A 713 -11.11 49.43 -25.94
CA THR A 713 -11.72 50.37 -26.89
C THR A 713 -12.80 49.67 -27.76
N PRO A 714 -14.03 50.21 -27.83
CA PRO A 714 -15.10 49.59 -28.62
C PRO A 714 -14.78 49.51 -30.12
N ILE A 715 -14.81 48.30 -30.67
CA ILE A 715 -14.50 48.01 -32.09
C ILE A 715 -15.20 48.98 -33.06
N GLY A 716 -14.39 49.81 -33.72
CA GLY A 716 -14.79 50.67 -34.84
C GLY A 716 -14.90 52.17 -34.57
N GLU A 717 -14.46 52.66 -33.41
CA GLU A 717 -14.29 54.11 -33.16
C GLU A 717 -12.96 54.64 -33.74
N GLU A 718 -12.75 55.97 -33.79
CA GLU A 718 -11.47 56.58 -34.23
C GLU A 718 -10.66 57.04 -33.00
N VAL A 719 -9.56 56.36 -32.71
CA VAL A 719 -8.65 56.63 -31.59
C VAL A 719 -7.54 57.65 -31.91
N ASP A 720 -6.89 58.17 -30.87
CA ASP A 720 -5.68 59.00 -30.99
C ASP A 720 -4.35 58.19 -30.92
N GLU A 721 -3.22 58.88 -30.76
CA GLU A 721 -1.86 58.26 -30.81
C GLU A 721 -1.53 57.41 -29.54
N THR A 722 -2.55 57.08 -28.74
CA THR A 722 -2.48 56.39 -27.44
C THR A 722 -3.63 55.38 -27.21
N GLY A 723 -4.36 54.98 -28.28
CA GLY A 723 -5.44 53.97 -28.23
C GLY A 723 -6.77 54.47 -27.64
N CYS A 724 -6.85 55.72 -27.18
CA CYS A 724 -8.01 56.26 -26.50
C CYS A 724 -8.99 57.00 -27.43
N SER A 725 -10.29 56.84 -27.19
CA SER A 725 -11.34 57.68 -27.78
C SER A 725 -11.66 58.91 -26.91
N GLU A 726 -12.41 59.87 -27.46
CA GLU A 726 -12.93 61.03 -26.71
C GLU A 726 -13.97 60.65 -25.64
N SER A 727 -14.37 59.38 -25.51
CA SER A 727 -15.25 58.89 -24.44
C SER A 727 -14.50 58.30 -23.23
N GLN A 728 -13.17 58.18 -23.31
CA GLN A 728 -12.30 57.56 -22.30
C GLN A 728 -11.33 58.59 -21.69
N LYS A 729 -11.80 59.82 -21.42
CA LYS A 729 -10.95 60.92 -20.91
C LYS A 729 -11.42 61.47 -19.56
N ASP A 730 -10.54 61.38 -18.59
CA ASP A 730 -10.59 61.89 -17.21
C ASP A 730 -9.40 62.88 -17.07
N ASP A 731 -9.63 64.09 -16.55
CA ASP A 731 -8.63 65.19 -16.52
C ASP A 731 -7.93 65.34 -15.16
N ASP A 732 -8.43 64.74 -14.08
CA ASP A 732 -7.79 64.71 -12.75
C ASP A 732 -7.54 63.31 -12.17
N GLU A 733 -7.82 62.26 -12.96
CA GLU A 733 -7.36 60.87 -12.77
C GLU A 733 -7.89 60.21 -11.47
N ASP A 734 -9.15 60.48 -11.11
CA ASP A 734 -9.83 59.89 -9.94
C ASP A 734 -10.74 58.68 -10.26
N GLY A 735 -11.04 58.46 -11.55
CA GLY A 735 -11.85 57.35 -12.05
C GLY A 735 -13.29 57.70 -12.43
N ILE A 736 -13.73 58.95 -12.24
CA ILE A 736 -15.02 59.45 -12.72
C ILE A 736 -14.82 60.32 -13.98
N MET A 737 -15.43 59.91 -15.10
CA MET A 737 -15.24 60.59 -16.38
C MET A 737 -15.68 62.07 -16.34
N ASN A 738 -14.96 62.91 -17.10
CA ASN A 738 -15.10 64.38 -17.19
C ASN A 738 -16.53 64.94 -17.38
N ASP A 739 -17.51 64.14 -17.84
CA ASP A 739 -18.89 64.57 -18.03
C ASP A 739 -19.88 64.17 -16.91
N GLU A 740 -19.44 63.41 -15.89
CA GLU A 740 -20.26 63.02 -14.73
C GLU A 740 -19.72 63.50 -13.35
N ASP A 741 -18.46 63.91 -13.22
CA ASP A 741 -17.84 64.40 -11.97
C ASP A 741 -18.39 65.77 -11.44
N GLN A 742 -18.25 66.00 -10.13
CA GLN A 742 -18.53 67.26 -9.43
C GLN A 742 -17.38 67.84 -8.57
N CYS A 743 -16.28 67.12 -8.32
CA CYS A 743 -15.20 67.53 -7.42
C CYS A 743 -13.96 68.14 -8.15
N LEU A 744 -13.67 67.72 -9.39
CA LEU A 744 -12.87 68.37 -10.45
C LEU A 744 -11.39 68.73 -10.16
N ASN A 745 -10.88 68.45 -8.96
CA ASN A 745 -9.47 68.64 -8.55
C ASN A 745 -9.11 67.64 -7.44
N THR A 746 -9.59 66.40 -7.53
CA THR A 746 -9.34 65.35 -6.52
C THR A 746 -7.86 64.97 -6.52
N PRO A 747 -7.22 64.69 -5.37
CA PRO A 747 -5.83 64.25 -5.34
C PRO A 747 -5.67 62.86 -5.99
N ILE A 748 -4.90 62.81 -7.09
CA ILE A 748 -4.56 61.59 -7.84
C ILE A 748 -4.21 60.42 -6.90
N GLY A 749 -4.94 59.31 -7.06
CA GLY A 749 -4.71 58.05 -6.36
C GLY A 749 -5.55 57.80 -5.10
N GLU A 750 -6.48 58.69 -4.75
CA GLU A 750 -7.43 58.48 -3.65
C GLU A 750 -8.75 57.85 -4.11
N GLN A 751 -9.40 57.05 -3.27
CA GLN A 751 -10.71 56.46 -3.59
C GLN A 751 -11.84 57.49 -3.41
N VAL A 752 -12.75 57.54 -4.38
CA VAL A 752 -13.87 58.51 -4.44
C VAL A 752 -15.24 57.84 -4.35
N ASP A 753 -16.24 58.60 -3.89
CA ASP A 753 -17.65 58.18 -3.92
C ASP A 753 -18.34 58.46 -5.28
N GLU A 754 -19.62 58.11 -5.42
CA GLU A 754 -20.46 58.28 -6.63
C GLU A 754 -20.57 59.75 -7.14
N THR A 755 -19.88 60.71 -6.52
CA THR A 755 -19.81 62.11 -6.95
C THR A 755 -18.38 62.68 -7.11
N GLY A 756 -17.35 61.82 -7.08
CA GLY A 756 -15.95 62.18 -7.38
C GLY A 756 -15.16 62.78 -6.21
N CYS A 757 -15.61 62.58 -4.96
CA CYS A 757 -14.97 63.18 -3.78
C CYS A 757 -14.38 62.11 -2.84
N SER A 758 -13.15 62.34 -2.35
CA SER A 758 -12.35 61.36 -1.59
C SER A 758 -12.40 61.52 -0.06
N GLU A 759 -11.96 60.48 0.66
CA GLU A 759 -11.91 60.47 2.14
C GLU A 759 -10.88 61.44 2.76
N SER A 760 -9.88 61.91 2.01
CA SER A 760 -8.94 62.95 2.51
C SER A 760 -9.58 64.33 2.71
N GLN A 761 -10.87 64.44 2.39
CA GLN A 761 -11.65 65.67 2.42
C GLN A 761 -12.81 65.56 3.45
N LYS A 762 -12.79 64.52 4.29
CA LYS A 762 -13.82 64.17 5.29
C LYS A 762 -13.23 64.05 6.70
N ASP A 763 -14.08 64.28 7.69
CA ASP A 763 -13.81 64.47 9.13
C ASP A 763 -15.15 64.16 9.80
N ASP A 764 -15.39 62.89 10.12
CA ASP A 764 -16.74 62.35 10.36
C ASP A 764 -17.17 62.24 11.84
N ASP A 765 -16.24 62.27 12.80
CA ASP A 765 -16.54 62.31 14.25
C ASP A 765 -16.30 63.67 14.94
N GLU A 766 -15.78 64.66 14.20
CA GLU A 766 -15.46 66.04 14.61
C GLU A 766 -14.34 66.16 15.67
N ASP A 767 -13.39 65.20 15.79
CA ASP A 767 -12.23 65.30 16.69
C ASP A 767 -11.21 66.39 16.25
N GLY A 768 -10.98 66.52 14.94
CA GLY A 768 -10.08 67.50 14.32
C GLY A 768 -8.93 66.91 13.47
N ILE A 769 -8.84 65.59 13.36
CA ILE A 769 -8.05 64.82 12.39
C ILE A 769 -8.99 64.41 11.24
N MET A 770 -8.47 64.24 10.01
CA MET A 770 -9.30 63.85 8.85
C MET A 770 -9.22 62.34 8.59
N ASN A 771 -10.31 61.75 8.10
CA ASN A 771 -10.54 60.29 7.97
C ASN A 771 -9.36 59.50 7.36
N ASN A 772 -8.55 60.12 6.50
CA ASN A 772 -7.44 59.45 5.79
C ASN A 772 -6.11 59.39 6.57
N ILE A 773 -6.01 60.05 7.72
CA ILE A 773 -4.84 60.04 8.61
C ILE A 773 -5.19 59.77 10.08
N ASP A 774 -6.48 59.65 10.39
CA ASP A 774 -7.00 59.08 11.64
C ASP A 774 -6.99 57.54 11.56
N GLN A 775 -6.54 56.89 12.64
CA GLN A 775 -6.54 55.43 12.80
C GLN A 775 -7.57 54.94 13.83
N CYS A 776 -8.21 55.85 14.58
CA CYS A 776 -9.18 55.58 15.64
C CYS A 776 -10.52 56.29 15.35
N LEU A 777 -11.12 55.93 14.21
CA LEU A 777 -12.30 56.51 13.50
C LEU A 777 -13.63 56.65 14.27
N ASN A 778 -13.65 56.59 15.60
CA ASN A 778 -14.84 56.76 16.46
C ASN A 778 -14.47 57.40 17.83
N THR A 779 -13.43 58.24 17.89
CA THR A 779 -12.85 58.68 19.17
C THR A 779 -13.87 59.46 20.02
N PRO A 780 -14.00 59.17 21.34
CA PRO A 780 -14.99 59.82 22.18
C PRO A 780 -14.80 61.35 22.30
N ILE A 781 -15.74 62.12 21.72
CA ILE A 781 -15.75 63.60 21.70
C ILE A 781 -15.39 64.22 23.07
N GLY A 782 -14.16 64.73 23.18
CA GLY A 782 -13.65 65.48 24.32
C GLY A 782 -12.38 64.94 24.98
N GLU A 783 -11.85 63.79 24.56
CA GLU A 783 -10.51 63.32 24.92
C GLU A 783 -9.40 64.16 24.21
N GLU A 784 -8.12 63.97 24.56
CA GLU A 784 -6.96 64.57 23.85
C GLU A 784 -6.19 63.46 23.11
N VAL A 785 -6.27 63.46 21.78
CA VAL A 785 -5.63 62.47 20.87
C VAL A 785 -4.17 62.80 20.54
N ASP A 786 -3.45 61.81 19.97
CA ASP A 786 -2.09 62.01 19.44
C ASP A 786 -2.05 62.31 17.91
N GLU A 787 -0.86 62.20 17.29
CA GLU A 787 -0.65 62.59 15.89
C GLU A 787 -1.26 61.63 14.84
N ILE A 788 -1.93 60.53 15.26
CA ILE A 788 -2.69 59.61 14.40
C ILE A 788 -4.17 59.43 14.81
N GLY A 789 -4.71 60.34 15.63
CA GLY A 789 -6.14 60.35 16.02
C GLY A 789 -6.52 59.43 17.19
N CYS A 790 -5.62 58.56 17.65
CA CYS A 790 -5.93 57.65 18.76
C CYS A 790 -5.77 58.27 20.15
N SER A 791 -6.66 57.87 21.08
CA SER A 791 -6.50 58.14 22.52
C SER A 791 -5.62 57.07 23.21
N GLU A 792 -5.18 57.34 24.44
CA GLU A 792 -4.35 56.39 25.21
C GLU A 792 -5.14 55.15 25.71
N SER A 793 -6.47 55.15 25.60
CA SER A 793 -7.35 54.01 25.94
C SER A 793 -7.73 53.12 24.74
N GLU A 794 -7.02 53.30 23.61
CA GLU A 794 -7.32 52.64 22.33
C GLU A 794 -6.06 51.98 21.73
N LYS A 795 -5.13 51.53 22.59
CA LYS A 795 -3.84 50.94 22.21
C LYS A 795 -3.65 49.55 22.82
N ASP A 796 -3.04 48.66 22.07
CA ASP A 796 -2.68 47.26 22.35
C ASP A 796 -1.28 47.11 21.70
N ASP A 797 -0.23 46.90 22.51
CA ASP A 797 1.17 47.02 22.09
C ASP A 797 1.84 45.67 21.70
N ASP A 798 1.23 44.52 22.01
CA ASP A 798 1.76 43.17 21.67
C ASP A 798 0.81 42.26 20.87
N GLU A 799 -0.42 42.73 20.62
CA GLU A 799 -1.45 42.11 19.77
C GLU A 799 -2.10 40.83 20.36
N ASP A 800 -2.14 40.67 21.70
CA ASP A 800 -2.83 39.55 22.36
C ASP A 800 -4.38 39.67 22.34
N GLY A 801 -4.91 40.89 22.20
CA GLY A 801 -6.33 41.23 22.17
C GLY A 801 -6.89 41.93 23.42
N ILE A 802 -6.05 42.29 24.40
CA ILE A 802 -6.37 43.07 25.60
C ILE A 802 -5.68 44.44 25.53
N MET A 803 -6.45 45.52 25.72
CA MET A 803 -5.92 46.88 25.60
C MET A 803 -4.96 47.23 26.75
N ASN A 804 -3.92 48.00 26.45
CA ASN A 804 -2.80 48.41 27.32
C ASN A 804 -3.17 49.04 28.69
N ASP A 805 -4.41 49.47 28.90
CA ASP A 805 -4.88 50.05 30.17
C ASP A 805 -5.70 49.09 31.06
N GLU A 806 -6.09 47.92 30.54
CA GLU A 806 -6.65 46.79 31.32
C GLU A 806 -5.69 45.57 31.39
N ASP A 807 -4.78 45.42 30.43
CA ASP A 807 -3.70 44.40 30.41
C ASP A 807 -2.72 44.52 31.60
N GLN A 808 -2.15 43.37 32.00
CA GLN A 808 -1.10 43.25 33.03
C GLN A 808 0.12 42.42 32.62
N CYS A 809 0.15 41.82 31.43
CA CYS A 809 1.27 41.08 30.84
C CYS A 809 1.70 41.62 29.44
N PRO A 810 2.12 42.91 29.32
CA PRO A 810 2.27 43.64 28.04
C PRO A 810 3.51 43.25 27.18
N ASN A 811 3.88 41.97 27.16
CA ASN A 811 4.87 41.39 26.24
C ASN A 811 4.49 39.94 25.84
N THR A 812 3.21 39.57 25.88
CA THR A 812 2.77 38.18 25.67
C THR A 812 3.21 37.67 24.28
N PRO A 813 3.69 36.41 24.15
CA PRO A 813 4.08 35.86 22.86
C PRO A 813 2.90 35.73 21.89
N ASN A 814 2.87 36.61 20.88
CA ASN A 814 1.86 36.66 19.81
C ASN A 814 1.52 35.27 19.25
N GLY A 815 0.28 34.83 19.47
CA GLY A 815 -0.25 33.51 19.10
C GLY A 815 -0.51 32.55 20.27
N GLU A 816 -0.10 32.89 21.50
CA GLU A 816 -0.54 32.19 22.72
C GLU A 816 -1.97 32.61 23.13
N ALA A 817 -2.59 31.88 24.06
CA ALA A 817 -3.98 32.11 24.48
C ALA A 817 -4.02 32.62 25.93
N VAL A 818 -4.49 33.85 26.11
CA VAL A 818 -4.50 34.57 27.39
C VAL A 818 -5.80 34.45 28.17
N ASP A 819 -5.79 34.87 29.43
CA ASP A 819 -6.97 35.02 30.28
C ASP A 819 -7.52 36.46 30.32
N ASP A 820 -8.55 36.70 31.14
CA ASP A 820 -9.23 38.00 31.32
C ASP A 820 -8.31 39.15 31.84
N MET A 821 -6.99 38.96 31.96
CA MET A 821 -5.99 39.97 32.36
C MET A 821 -4.76 40.06 31.42
N GLY A 822 -4.80 39.43 30.24
CA GLY A 822 -3.72 39.47 29.23
C GLY A 822 -2.58 38.48 29.48
N CYS A 823 -2.65 37.60 30.48
CA CYS A 823 -1.52 36.75 30.85
C CYS A 823 -1.63 35.31 30.31
N SER A 824 -0.60 34.87 29.57
CA SER A 824 -0.40 33.47 29.17
C SER A 824 -0.03 32.57 30.36
N GLU A 825 -0.19 31.25 30.23
CA GLU A 825 0.32 30.27 31.20
C GLU A 825 1.85 30.20 31.26
N SER A 826 2.55 30.66 30.21
CA SER A 826 4.02 30.74 30.15
C SER A 826 4.62 31.89 30.99
N GLU A 827 3.76 32.74 31.57
CA GLU A 827 4.14 33.93 32.35
C GLU A 827 3.71 33.88 33.82
N LYS A 828 3.11 32.76 34.26
CA LYS A 828 2.57 32.54 35.62
C LYS A 828 3.51 31.67 36.45
N ASP A 829 3.64 31.98 37.74
CA ASP A 829 4.40 31.26 38.77
C ASP A 829 3.46 31.16 40.00
N ASP A 830 2.75 30.03 40.11
CA ASP A 830 1.60 29.88 41.04
C ASP A 830 1.99 29.66 42.51
N ASP A 831 3.24 29.25 42.80
CA ASP A 831 3.72 29.00 44.17
C ASP A 831 4.87 29.92 44.66
N GLU A 832 5.30 30.87 43.80
CA GLU A 832 6.33 31.88 44.02
C GLU A 832 7.76 31.29 44.23
N ASP A 833 8.11 30.16 43.61
CA ASP A 833 9.46 29.58 43.69
C ASP A 833 10.49 30.19 42.71
N GLY A 834 10.01 30.77 41.60
CA GLY A 834 10.81 31.39 40.55
C GLY A 834 10.93 30.60 39.23
N ILE A 835 10.18 29.51 39.06
CA ILE A 835 10.00 28.74 37.82
C ILE A 835 8.55 28.91 37.33
N MET A 836 8.35 29.10 36.03
CA MET A 836 7.00 29.31 35.47
C MET A 836 6.20 28.00 35.32
N ASN A 837 4.88 28.10 35.41
CA ASN A 837 3.91 26.99 35.42
C ASN A 837 4.02 26.05 34.21
N ASP A 838 4.49 26.55 33.05
CA ASP A 838 4.64 25.77 31.82
C ASP A 838 5.86 24.82 31.82
N ILE A 839 6.85 25.10 32.69
CA ILE A 839 8.10 24.33 32.82
C ILE A 839 8.34 23.75 34.22
N ASP A 840 7.54 24.12 35.22
CA ASP A 840 7.59 23.54 36.56
C ASP A 840 7.02 22.10 36.61
N GLN A 841 7.69 21.23 37.37
CA GLN A 841 7.29 19.84 37.61
C GLN A 841 6.93 19.55 39.07
N CYS A 842 7.01 20.56 39.95
CA CYS A 842 6.80 20.47 41.38
C CYS A 842 5.84 21.57 41.96
N PRO A 843 4.65 21.84 41.38
CA PRO A 843 3.83 23.07 41.57
C PRO A 843 3.10 23.21 42.92
N ASN A 844 3.75 22.86 44.02
CA ASN A 844 3.32 23.00 45.41
C ASN A 844 4.57 23.11 46.33
N THR A 845 5.68 23.65 45.83
CA THR A 845 6.96 23.71 46.54
C THR A 845 6.91 24.68 47.73
N PRO A 846 7.47 24.32 48.91
CA PRO A 846 7.33 25.16 50.11
C PRO A 846 8.05 26.51 50.00
N ALA A 847 7.28 27.58 49.75
CA ALA A 847 7.72 28.97 49.62
C ALA A 847 8.93 29.37 50.50
N GLY A 848 10.06 29.65 49.84
CA GLY A 848 11.31 30.07 50.46
C GLY A 848 12.32 28.95 50.77
N GLU A 849 12.06 27.70 50.36
CA GLU A 849 13.13 26.74 50.08
C GLU A 849 13.87 27.11 48.77
N VAL A 850 14.93 26.39 48.41
CA VAL A 850 15.72 26.67 47.19
C VAL A 850 15.54 25.50 46.23
N VAL A 851 15.13 25.82 45.01
CA VAL A 851 14.67 24.86 44.01
C VAL A 851 15.71 24.61 42.94
N ASN A 852 15.51 23.55 42.16
CA ASN A 852 16.31 23.24 40.98
C ASN A 852 15.68 23.84 39.71
N GLU A 853 16.24 23.51 38.54
CA GLU A 853 15.82 24.06 37.23
C GLU A 853 14.46 23.50 36.73
N ILE A 854 13.70 22.78 37.58
CA ILE A 854 12.34 22.24 37.34
C ILE A 854 11.41 22.40 38.57
N GLY A 855 11.67 23.40 39.42
CA GLY A 855 10.84 23.80 40.58
C GLY A 855 10.85 22.86 41.80
N CYS A 856 11.70 21.84 41.82
CA CYS A 856 11.74 20.86 42.93
C CYS A 856 12.78 21.23 44.00
N SER A 857 12.39 21.19 45.28
CA SER A 857 13.29 21.44 46.42
C SER A 857 13.98 20.16 46.97
N ASP A 858 15.12 20.35 47.64
CA ASP A 858 15.92 19.32 48.33
C ASP A 858 15.16 18.56 49.46
N SER A 859 13.93 18.97 49.79
CA SER A 859 13.03 18.28 50.74
C SER A 859 12.00 17.35 50.08
N GLN A 860 11.80 17.43 48.76
CA GLN A 860 10.83 16.62 48.00
C GLN A 860 11.44 15.37 47.32
N VAL A 861 12.76 15.29 47.17
CA VAL A 861 13.44 14.24 46.38
C VAL A 861 13.87 13.02 47.22
N ASP A 862 13.49 11.79 46.82
CA ASP A 862 14.20 10.59 47.28
C ASP A 862 15.59 10.56 46.64
N LYS A 863 16.59 10.03 47.34
CA LYS A 863 17.98 10.14 46.87
C LYS A 863 18.38 8.94 46.04
N ASP A 864 19.16 9.24 45.01
CA ASP A 864 20.08 8.36 44.30
C ASP A 864 21.47 8.51 45.00
N GLU A 865 22.24 7.42 45.20
CA GLU A 865 23.55 7.45 45.88
C GLU A 865 24.74 7.29 44.92
N ASP A 866 24.50 6.89 43.66
CA ASP A 866 25.51 6.72 42.61
C ASP A 866 25.20 7.43 41.28
N GLU A 867 24.15 8.27 41.27
CA GLU A 867 23.78 9.26 40.24
C GLU A 867 23.60 8.63 38.85
N ASP A 868 22.85 7.51 38.79
CA ASP A 868 22.50 6.77 37.56
C ASP A 868 21.07 7.06 37.05
N GLY A 869 20.22 7.67 37.87
CA GLY A 869 18.83 8.01 37.56
C GLY A 869 17.77 7.16 38.28
N ILE A 870 18.16 6.10 38.98
CA ILE A 870 17.25 5.20 39.69
C ILE A 870 17.42 5.39 41.21
N ILE A 871 16.34 5.81 41.88
CA ILE A 871 16.36 6.09 43.32
C ILE A 871 16.66 4.84 44.18
N ASN A 872 17.38 5.03 45.29
CA ASN A 872 17.86 3.98 46.21
C ASN A 872 16.78 3.01 46.75
N SER A 873 15.51 3.37 46.62
CA SER A 873 14.37 2.56 47.07
C SER A 873 13.95 1.46 46.07
N ILE A 874 14.41 1.52 44.81
CA ILE A 874 14.13 0.53 43.75
C ILE A 874 15.37 0.02 42.99
N ASP A 875 16.52 0.69 43.09
CA ASP A 875 17.78 0.22 42.50
C ASP A 875 18.25 -1.16 43.06
N ILE A 876 18.81 -1.99 42.17
CA ILE A 876 19.36 -3.33 42.43
C ILE A 876 20.89 -3.38 42.16
N CYS A 877 21.44 -2.37 41.49
CA CYS A 877 22.82 -2.26 41.02
C CYS A 877 23.59 -1.02 41.59
N PRO A 878 23.63 -0.77 42.93
CA PRO A 878 24.01 0.51 43.59
C PRO A 878 25.52 0.88 43.57
N ASN A 879 26.23 0.56 42.49
CA ASN A 879 27.56 1.09 42.15
C ASN A 879 27.66 1.27 40.60
N THR A 880 26.57 1.61 39.92
CA THR A 880 26.58 1.95 38.49
C THR A 880 27.39 3.24 38.28
N PRO A 881 28.16 3.38 37.19
CA PRO A 881 28.93 4.61 36.97
C PRO A 881 28.02 5.79 36.58
N ILE A 882 28.03 6.87 37.38
CA ILE A 882 27.39 8.18 37.13
C ILE A 882 27.20 8.48 35.63
N GLY A 883 25.96 8.72 35.22
CA GLY A 883 25.60 9.05 33.84
C GLY A 883 25.68 7.87 32.86
N ALA A 884 25.47 6.64 33.32
CA ALA A 884 25.29 5.46 32.48
C ALA A 884 23.81 5.13 32.26
N THR A 885 23.44 4.69 31.05
CA THR A 885 22.08 4.27 30.74
C THR A 885 21.75 2.93 31.41
N VAL A 886 20.63 2.88 32.14
CA VAL A 886 20.22 1.72 32.96
C VAL A 886 18.83 1.21 32.62
N ASP A 887 18.57 -0.05 32.96
CA ASP A 887 17.21 -0.59 33.02
C ASP A 887 16.49 -0.11 34.30
N ALA A 888 15.19 -0.44 34.42
CA ALA A 888 14.33 -0.04 35.54
C ALA A 888 14.76 -0.59 36.94
N ASN A 889 15.90 -1.26 37.04
CA ASN A 889 16.51 -1.77 38.27
C ASN A 889 17.91 -1.16 38.53
N GLY A 890 18.30 -0.07 37.86
CA GLY A 890 19.62 0.58 37.99
C GLY A 890 20.78 -0.21 37.35
N CYS A 891 20.48 -1.27 36.60
CA CYS A 891 21.51 -2.11 36.00
C CYS A 891 21.84 -1.65 34.57
N PHE A 892 23.13 -1.45 34.27
CA PHE A 892 23.60 -0.96 32.97
C PHE A 892 23.00 -1.74 31.79
N PHE A 893 22.29 -1.02 30.92
CA PHE A 893 21.58 -1.55 29.78
C PHE A 893 21.94 -0.79 28.50
N LEU A 894 22.11 -1.54 27.40
CA LEU A 894 22.29 -0.98 26.08
C LEU A 894 21.42 -1.77 25.09
N PRO A 895 20.49 -1.13 24.36
CA PRO A 895 19.61 -1.81 23.41
C PRO A 895 20.37 -2.66 22.38
N SER A 896 19.76 -3.74 21.90
CA SER A 896 20.27 -4.51 20.75
C SER A 896 20.28 -3.70 19.45
N SER A 897 19.44 -2.67 19.37
CA SER A 897 19.38 -1.67 18.30
C SER A 897 20.48 -0.60 18.37
N ASN A 898 21.26 -0.50 19.45
CA ASN A 898 22.23 0.60 19.65
C ASN A 898 23.31 0.67 18.56
N PHE A 899 23.58 -0.43 17.84
CA PHE A 899 24.52 -0.44 16.73
C PHE A 899 23.82 -0.69 15.41
N THR A 900 23.76 0.33 14.56
CA THR A 900 23.44 0.18 13.14
C THR A 900 24.65 -0.46 12.44
N ILE A 901 24.44 -1.62 11.82
CA ILE A 901 25.47 -2.38 11.12
C ILE A 901 25.17 -2.36 9.62
N GLU A 902 25.86 -1.50 8.86
CA GLU A 902 25.73 -1.39 7.41
C GLU A 902 26.87 -2.16 6.71
N THR A 903 26.52 -3.01 5.75
CA THR A 903 27.47 -3.75 4.91
C THR A 903 27.44 -3.23 3.49
N VAL A 904 28.54 -2.61 3.05
CA VAL A 904 28.73 -2.24 1.65
C VAL A 904 29.48 -3.38 0.95
N SER A 905 28.86 -3.98 -0.06
CA SER A 905 29.47 -5.01 -0.91
C SER A 905 30.74 -4.49 -1.61
N GLU A 906 31.50 -5.39 -2.25
CA GLU A 906 32.57 -4.92 -3.12
C GLU A 906 32.03 -4.08 -4.28
N THR A 907 32.78 -3.05 -4.70
CA THR A 907 32.36 -2.20 -5.83
C THR A 907 32.31 -2.97 -7.16
N CYS A 908 33.09 -4.04 -7.27
CA CYS A 908 33.14 -4.99 -8.38
C CYS A 908 33.71 -6.31 -7.84
N PRO A 909 33.52 -7.46 -8.53
CA PRO A 909 34.07 -8.75 -8.08
C PRO A 909 35.58 -8.74 -7.81
N ASN A 910 36.01 -9.49 -6.79
CA ASN A 910 37.41 -9.79 -6.46
C ASN A 910 38.27 -8.53 -6.24
N LYS A 911 37.70 -7.49 -5.63
CA LYS A 911 38.39 -6.23 -5.28
C LYS A 911 38.92 -6.21 -3.86
N ASN A 912 38.35 -7.00 -2.95
CA ASN A 912 38.61 -6.95 -1.51
C ASN A 912 38.49 -5.52 -0.99
N ASN A 913 37.43 -4.82 -1.42
CA ASN A 913 37.17 -3.41 -1.13
C ASN A 913 35.80 -3.13 -0.48
N GLY A 914 35.08 -4.18 -0.08
CA GLY A 914 33.85 -4.06 0.69
C GLY A 914 34.10 -3.41 2.05
N LYS A 915 33.02 -2.95 2.68
CA LYS A 915 33.07 -2.18 3.93
C LYS A 915 32.07 -2.71 4.93
N LEU A 916 32.46 -2.68 6.20
CA LEU A 916 31.55 -2.78 7.33
C LEU A 916 31.54 -1.42 8.01
N ILE A 917 30.38 -0.77 8.10
CA ILE A 917 30.18 0.48 8.82
C ILE A 917 29.35 0.13 10.05
N ILE A 918 29.89 0.47 11.22
CA ILE A 918 29.24 0.30 12.51
C ILE A 918 29.03 1.69 13.07
N THR A 919 27.79 2.07 13.34
CA THR A 919 27.44 3.36 13.95
C THR A 919 26.72 3.07 15.26
N ALA A 920 27.22 3.63 16.36
CA ALA A 920 26.50 3.64 17.63
C ALA A 920 25.46 4.77 17.63
N LEU A 921 24.37 4.56 18.37
CA LEU A 921 23.39 5.60 18.70
C LEU A 921 23.81 6.36 19.96
N ASP A 922 24.18 5.62 21.01
CA ASP A 922 24.82 6.22 22.20
C ASP A 922 26.34 6.34 22.00
N ASN A 923 26.82 7.59 21.91
CA ASN A 923 28.23 7.93 21.67
C ASN A 923 29.02 8.21 22.97
N SER A 924 28.41 8.00 24.14
CA SER A 924 28.98 8.28 25.46
C SER A 924 30.06 7.26 25.86
N TYR A 925 29.92 6.03 25.38
CA TYR A 925 30.85 4.92 25.66
C TYR A 925 31.97 4.81 24.64
N ASN A 926 33.08 4.20 25.04
CA ASN A 926 34.09 3.71 24.12
C ASN A 926 33.86 2.22 23.91
N TYR A 927 33.54 1.82 22.69
CA TYR A 927 33.31 0.44 22.27
C TYR A 927 34.59 -0.18 21.71
N ASN A 928 34.85 -1.44 22.07
CA ASN A 928 35.89 -2.27 21.50
C ASN A 928 35.25 -3.43 20.71
N LEU A 929 35.72 -3.66 19.48
CA LEU A 929 35.36 -4.85 18.69
C LEU A 929 36.59 -5.55 18.12
N ALA A 930 36.47 -6.87 17.89
CA ALA A 930 37.53 -7.72 17.38
C ALA A 930 37.12 -8.36 16.05
N LEU A 931 37.76 -7.95 14.94
CA LEU A 931 37.51 -8.53 13.61
C LEU A 931 38.83 -8.94 12.94
N ASN A 932 38.90 -10.16 12.41
CA ASN A 932 40.09 -10.75 11.77
C ASN A 932 41.39 -10.66 12.60
N GLY A 933 41.29 -10.60 13.93
CA GLY A 933 42.41 -10.45 14.85
C GLY A 933 42.94 -9.01 15.00
N VAL A 934 42.32 -8.03 14.34
CA VAL A 934 42.52 -6.60 14.58
C VAL A 934 41.51 -6.13 15.63
N GLN A 935 41.94 -5.25 16.53
CA GLN A 935 41.07 -4.57 17.49
C GLN A 935 40.74 -3.18 16.94
N TYR A 936 39.47 -2.81 17.01
CA TYR A 936 38.98 -1.48 16.64
C TYR A 936 38.27 -0.88 17.85
N ASN A 937 38.55 0.40 18.11
CA ASN A 937 37.99 1.13 19.24
C ASN A 937 37.31 2.38 18.68
N PHE A 938 36.03 2.59 19.01
CA PHE A 938 35.22 3.70 18.52
C PHE A 938 34.22 4.16 19.59
N ASN A 939 33.61 5.32 19.40
CA ASN A 939 32.50 5.79 20.24
C ASN A 939 31.28 6.15 19.37
N GLU A 940 31.49 6.91 18.30
CA GLU A 940 30.45 7.28 17.33
C GLU A 940 30.31 6.25 16.20
N SER A 941 31.36 6.08 15.38
CA SER A 941 31.32 5.08 14.30
C SER A 941 32.69 4.47 13.99
N GLN A 942 32.67 3.25 13.44
CA GLN A 942 33.81 2.54 12.91
C GLN A 942 33.51 2.03 11.50
N THR A 943 34.13 2.65 10.50
CA THR A 943 34.23 2.06 9.16
C THR A 943 35.44 1.12 9.10
N ILE A 944 35.23 -0.15 8.74
CA ILE A 944 36.28 -1.11 8.43
C ILE A 944 36.30 -1.30 6.91
N LEU A 945 37.42 -0.92 6.29
CA LEU A 945 37.62 -0.93 4.83
C LEU A 945 38.44 -2.14 4.38
N ASN A 946 38.21 -2.56 3.13
CA ASN A 946 38.95 -3.62 2.44
C ASN A 946 38.65 -5.03 2.97
N LEU A 947 37.38 -5.29 3.25
CA LEU A 947 36.87 -6.64 3.49
C LEU A 947 36.68 -7.38 2.15
N ALA A 948 36.77 -8.70 2.21
CA ALA A 948 36.54 -9.61 1.09
C ALA A 948 35.09 -10.16 1.12
N PRO A 949 34.60 -10.86 0.07
CA PRO A 949 33.25 -11.39 0.07
C PRO A 949 33.20 -12.69 0.87
N GLU A 950 32.98 -12.57 2.17
CA GLU A 950 32.88 -13.70 3.09
C GLU A 950 32.00 -13.33 4.31
N LYS A 951 31.69 -14.36 5.12
CA LYS A 951 30.95 -14.19 6.37
C LYS A 951 31.90 -13.77 7.49
N TYR A 952 31.56 -12.70 8.20
CA TYR A 952 32.30 -12.17 9.34
C TYR A 952 31.50 -12.32 10.64
N GLU A 953 32.20 -12.72 11.70
CA GLU A 953 31.66 -12.86 13.06
C GLU A 953 32.55 -12.07 14.02
N PHE A 954 31.92 -11.18 14.80
CA PHE A 954 32.59 -10.31 15.77
C PHE A 954 31.65 -9.98 16.94
N CYS A 955 32.20 -9.49 18.04
CA CYS A 955 31.42 -8.93 19.14
C CYS A 955 31.92 -7.54 19.50
N ILE A 956 30.99 -6.68 19.92
CA ILE A 956 31.22 -5.33 20.44
C ILE A 956 31.08 -5.40 21.97
N THR A 957 32.02 -4.76 22.67
CA THR A 957 32.20 -4.81 24.13
C THR A 957 32.55 -3.42 24.67
N ILE A 958 32.33 -3.14 25.96
CA ILE A 958 32.67 -1.83 26.56
C ILE A 958 33.75 -2.03 27.66
N PRO A 959 34.93 -1.38 27.59
CA PRO A 959 35.95 -1.48 28.62
C PRO A 959 35.47 -0.96 29.97
N GLY A 960 35.47 -1.83 30.99
CA GLY A 960 34.98 -1.54 32.34
C GLY A 960 33.70 -2.30 32.68
N PHE A 961 32.89 -2.65 31.67
CA PHE A 961 31.68 -3.47 31.83
C PHE A 961 31.98 -4.92 31.44
N ASP A 962 32.72 -5.64 32.30
CA ASP A 962 33.26 -6.99 32.06
C ASP A 962 32.20 -8.06 31.64
N ASN A 963 30.90 -7.78 31.80
CA ASN A 963 29.79 -8.66 31.41
C ASN A 963 29.10 -8.27 30.08
N PHE A 964 29.38 -7.10 29.50
CA PHE A 964 28.69 -6.62 28.30
C PHE A 964 29.35 -7.10 27.00
N SER A 965 28.57 -7.79 26.15
CA SER A 965 29.00 -8.23 24.82
C SER A 965 27.80 -8.48 23.91
N GLN A 966 27.66 -7.68 22.84
CA GLN A 966 26.72 -7.94 21.75
C GLN A 966 27.49 -8.53 20.55
N CYS A 967 26.97 -9.59 19.92
CA CYS A 967 27.69 -10.34 18.88
C CYS A 967 26.92 -10.39 17.55
N TYR A 968 27.63 -10.12 16.46
CA TYR A 968 27.08 -9.93 15.12
C TYR A 968 27.64 -10.94 14.12
N SER A 969 26.85 -11.23 13.10
CA SER A 969 27.11 -12.26 12.10
C SER A 969 26.67 -11.72 10.74
N ILE A 970 27.60 -11.12 9.99
CA ILE A 970 27.30 -10.39 8.74
C ILE A 970 28.00 -11.04 7.55
N THR A 971 27.51 -10.74 6.35
CA THR A 971 28.16 -11.13 5.09
C THR A 971 28.54 -9.86 4.33
N ILE A 972 29.73 -9.84 3.73
CA ILE A 972 30.03 -8.89 2.66
C ILE A 972 29.78 -9.63 1.35
N ASP A 973 28.90 -9.10 0.51
CA ASP A 973 28.57 -9.72 -0.78
C ASP A 973 29.60 -9.39 -1.87
N GLU A 974 29.71 -10.29 -2.85
CA GLU A 974 30.57 -10.09 -4.02
C GLU A 974 29.97 -9.00 -4.92
N GLY A 975 30.82 -8.14 -5.48
CA GLY A 975 30.37 -7.01 -6.28
C GLY A 975 29.58 -7.43 -7.53
N ILE A 976 28.64 -6.59 -7.92
CA ILE A 976 27.71 -6.87 -9.03
C ILE A 976 28.46 -7.12 -10.34
N THR A 977 27.94 -8.04 -11.16
CA THR A 977 28.42 -8.30 -12.53
C THR A 977 27.26 -8.10 -13.49
N ILE A 978 27.46 -7.34 -14.57
CA ILE A 978 26.38 -7.00 -15.50
C ILE A 978 25.78 -8.26 -16.15
N SER A 979 24.47 -8.42 -16.04
CA SER A 979 23.72 -9.62 -16.44
C SER A 979 22.42 -9.23 -17.17
N GLY A 980 21.92 -10.11 -18.04
CA GLY A 980 20.76 -9.79 -18.86
C GLY A 980 20.34 -10.85 -19.87
N LYS A 981 19.14 -10.69 -20.41
CA LYS A 981 18.58 -11.49 -21.51
C LYS A 981 18.58 -10.67 -22.80
N SER A 982 18.41 -11.36 -23.93
CA SER A 982 18.24 -10.67 -25.21
C SER A 982 17.57 -11.55 -26.26
N THR A 983 16.43 -11.06 -26.74
CA THR A 983 15.63 -11.66 -27.82
C THR A 983 16.03 -11.00 -29.14
N ILE A 984 16.20 -11.79 -30.20
CA ILE A 984 16.60 -11.31 -31.53
C ILE A 984 15.48 -11.67 -32.50
N ASN A 985 15.08 -10.73 -33.36
CA ASN A 985 14.08 -10.94 -34.39
C ASN A 985 14.51 -10.21 -35.68
N TYR A 986 14.85 -10.97 -36.72
CA TYR A 986 15.41 -10.50 -38.01
C TYR A 986 16.62 -9.55 -37.90
N ASN A 987 16.41 -8.23 -37.87
CA ASN A 987 17.45 -7.19 -37.75
C ASN A 987 17.32 -6.35 -36.47
N LYS A 988 16.37 -6.69 -35.58
CA LYS A 988 16.16 -6.04 -34.29
C LYS A 988 16.55 -6.97 -33.14
N ALA A 989 16.99 -6.40 -32.02
CA ALA A 989 17.14 -7.10 -30.75
C ALA A 989 16.56 -6.28 -29.60
N THR A 990 15.77 -6.94 -28.76
CA THR A 990 15.36 -6.42 -27.45
C THR A 990 16.38 -6.91 -26.43
N ILE A 991 16.96 -6.00 -25.66
CA ILE A 991 17.88 -6.29 -24.56
C ILE A 991 17.17 -5.99 -23.24
N GLU A 992 17.32 -6.89 -22.27
CA GLU A 992 16.80 -6.79 -20.91
C GLU A 992 18.02 -6.92 -19.98
N ILE A 993 18.43 -5.87 -19.29
CA ILE A 993 19.47 -5.90 -18.26
C ILE A 993 18.81 -6.19 -16.92
N ILE A 994 19.26 -7.25 -16.26
CA ILE A 994 18.74 -7.72 -14.97
C ILE A 994 19.59 -7.18 -13.82
N ASP A 995 20.91 -7.16 -14.00
CA ASP A 995 21.87 -6.71 -12.99
C ASP A 995 22.87 -5.74 -13.65
N GLY A 996 23.22 -4.65 -12.97
CA GLY A 996 24.28 -3.71 -13.37
C GLY A 996 23.94 -2.25 -13.07
N THR A 997 24.96 -1.42 -12.88
CA THR A 997 24.78 -0.01 -12.49
C THR A 997 24.45 0.88 -13.69
N ILE A 998 23.28 1.53 -13.65
CA ILE A 998 22.84 2.58 -14.58
C ILE A 998 23.76 3.83 -14.54
N PRO A 999 23.77 4.69 -15.58
CA PRO A 999 23.15 4.53 -16.91
C PRO A 999 24.00 3.68 -17.88
N TYR A 1000 23.36 2.70 -18.51
CA TYR A 1000 23.98 1.74 -19.43
C TYR A 1000 24.45 2.40 -20.73
N SER A 1001 25.70 2.14 -21.14
CA SER A 1001 26.23 2.53 -22.45
C SER A 1001 26.22 1.37 -23.44
N ILE A 1002 25.54 1.57 -24.57
CA ILE A 1002 25.33 0.55 -25.62
C ILE A 1002 26.38 0.74 -26.73
N PHE A 1003 27.01 -0.34 -27.16
CA PHE A 1003 27.96 -0.39 -28.26
C PHE A 1003 27.58 -1.49 -29.26
N ILE A 1004 27.83 -1.24 -30.56
CA ILE A 1004 27.77 -2.25 -31.62
C ILE A 1004 29.16 -2.27 -32.29
N ASN A 1005 29.80 -3.44 -32.34
CA ASN A 1005 31.16 -3.62 -32.87
C ASN A 1005 32.19 -2.65 -32.27
N GLY A 1006 32.03 -2.32 -30.97
CA GLY A 1006 32.89 -1.37 -30.26
C GLY A 1006 32.63 0.12 -30.56
N LYS A 1007 31.69 0.47 -31.44
CA LYS A 1007 31.21 1.85 -31.62
C LYS A 1007 30.06 2.11 -30.65
N ARG A 1008 30.16 3.16 -29.82
CA ARG A 1008 29.04 3.62 -28.97
C ARG A 1008 27.86 4.03 -29.85
N MET A 1009 26.65 3.67 -29.44
CA MET A 1009 25.40 4.02 -30.11
C MET A 1009 24.64 5.07 -29.29
N PHE A 1010 24.19 4.70 -28.09
CA PHE A 1010 23.46 5.56 -27.16
C PHE A 1010 23.76 5.17 -25.71
N GLN A 1011 23.10 5.84 -24.77
CA GLN A 1011 23.08 5.55 -23.34
C GLN A 1011 21.63 5.63 -22.83
N THR A 1012 21.27 4.85 -21.82
CA THR A 1012 19.91 4.84 -21.24
C THR A 1012 19.95 4.45 -19.77
N ILE A 1013 18.93 4.84 -19.01
CA ILE A 1013 18.64 4.35 -17.65
C ILE A 1013 17.72 3.12 -17.67
N ASN A 1014 16.98 2.88 -18.76
CA ASN A 1014 15.99 1.81 -18.86
C ASN A 1014 16.67 0.44 -18.85
N SER A 1015 16.13 -0.50 -18.07
CA SER A 1015 16.56 -1.90 -18.06
C SER A 1015 16.23 -2.63 -19.37
N ILE A 1016 15.13 -2.24 -20.03
CA ILE A 1016 14.70 -2.79 -21.32
C ILE A 1016 14.88 -1.74 -22.43
N PHE A 1017 15.51 -2.13 -23.54
CA PHE A 1017 15.67 -1.27 -24.71
C PHE A 1017 15.83 -2.05 -26.03
N PHE A 1018 15.60 -1.37 -27.14
CA PHE A 1018 15.63 -1.94 -28.49
C PHE A 1018 16.87 -1.48 -29.27
N ILE A 1019 17.37 -2.34 -30.16
CA ILE A 1019 18.47 -2.06 -31.08
C ILE A 1019 18.09 -2.56 -32.47
N GLU A 1020 18.24 -1.71 -33.49
CA GLU A 1020 17.85 -2.01 -34.88
C GLU A 1020 19.06 -2.07 -35.85
N ASP A 1021 18.79 -2.40 -37.11
CA ASP A 1021 19.76 -2.46 -38.22
C ASP A 1021 20.99 -3.38 -38.01
N LEU A 1022 20.81 -4.37 -37.14
CA LEU A 1022 21.79 -5.40 -36.80
C LEU A 1022 22.08 -6.32 -38.00
N LYS A 1023 23.35 -6.73 -38.10
CA LYS A 1023 23.87 -7.61 -39.15
C LYS A 1023 24.42 -8.90 -38.54
N HIS A 1024 24.46 -9.96 -39.34
CA HIS A 1024 25.11 -11.20 -38.93
C HIS A 1024 26.60 -10.95 -38.64
N GLY A 1025 27.05 -11.39 -37.47
CA GLY A 1025 28.41 -11.18 -36.98
C GLY A 1025 28.62 -9.90 -36.17
N ASP A 1026 27.61 -9.04 -36.03
CA ASP A 1026 27.70 -7.88 -35.13
C ASP A 1026 27.82 -8.33 -33.67
N LEU A 1027 28.63 -7.62 -32.89
CA LEU A 1027 28.74 -7.80 -31.44
C LEU A 1027 28.06 -6.62 -30.74
N ILE A 1028 26.94 -6.89 -30.05
CA ILE A 1028 26.38 -5.95 -29.07
C ILE A 1028 27.19 -6.07 -27.78
N GLU A 1029 27.65 -4.95 -27.24
CA GLU A 1029 28.23 -4.84 -25.91
C GLU A 1029 27.44 -3.80 -25.11
N VAL A 1030 26.87 -4.17 -23.97
CA VAL A 1030 26.28 -3.24 -22.99
C VAL A 1030 27.22 -3.13 -21.79
N LYS A 1031 27.44 -1.91 -21.31
CA LYS A 1031 28.39 -1.62 -20.23
C LYS A 1031 27.71 -0.73 -19.19
N ALA A 1032 27.71 -1.18 -17.95
CA ALA A 1032 27.30 -0.40 -16.80
C ALA A 1032 28.20 0.84 -16.61
N ALA A 1033 27.74 1.83 -15.85
CA ALA A 1033 28.53 3.01 -15.51
C ALA A 1033 29.80 2.62 -14.72
N ASN A 1034 29.70 1.63 -13.83
CA ASN A 1034 30.83 1.05 -13.12
C ASN A 1034 31.68 0.16 -14.04
N THR A 1035 32.80 0.72 -14.50
CA THR A 1035 33.70 0.12 -15.51
C THR A 1035 34.33 -1.25 -15.18
N CYS A 1036 34.07 -1.84 -14.02
CA CYS A 1036 34.56 -3.17 -13.64
C CYS A 1036 33.49 -4.22 -13.32
N GLU A 1037 32.20 -3.91 -13.49
CA GLU A 1037 31.09 -4.90 -13.44
C GLU A 1037 31.07 -5.82 -14.68
N GLY A 1038 31.99 -5.62 -15.63
CA GLY A 1038 32.12 -6.43 -16.84
C GLY A 1038 31.46 -5.82 -18.07
N VAL A 1039 31.03 -6.68 -19.00
CA VAL A 1039 30.39 -6.29 -20.26
C VAL A 1039 29.37 -7.36 -20.65
N TYR A 1040 28.10 -6.99 -20.80
CA TYR A 1040 27.11 -7.89 -21.36
C TYR A 1040 27.31 -7.97 -22.88
N SER A 1041 27.79 -9.12 -23.35
CA SER A 1041 28.22 -9.31 -24.74
C SER A 1041 27.34 -10.32 -25.48
N LYS A 1042 26.56 -9.84 -26.47
CA LYS A 1042 25.69 -10.68 -27.31
C LYS A 1042 26.15 -10.64 -28.78
N PRO A 1043 26.79 -11.69 -29.30
CA PRO A 1043 27.04 -11.83 -30.74
C PRO A 1043 25.75 -12.15 -31.49
N ILE A 1044 25.55 -11.49 -32.62
CA ILE A 1044 24.36 -11.57 -33.46
C ILE A 1044 24.54 -12.65 -34.54
N ASP A 1045 23.95 -13.82 -34.32
CA ASP A 1045 23.91 -14.93 -35.27
C ASP A 1045 22.54 -15.03 -35.95
N LEU A 1046 22.32 -14.20 -36.97
CA LEU A 1046 21.11 -14.25 -37.82
C LEU A 1046 21.00 -15.52 -38.69
N TYR A 1047 21.98 -16.43 -38.61
CA TYR A 1047 22.03 -17.65 -39.42
C TYR A 1047 21.70 -18.90 -38.59
N LYS A 1048 21.59 -18.77 -37.26
CA LYS A 1048 21.12 -19.82 -36.34
C LYS A 1048 19.71 -20.32 -36.66
N GLU A 1049 18.89 -19.48 -37.29
CA GLU A 1049 17.48 -19.72 -37.62
C GLU A 1049 17.25 -20.27 -39.03
N LEU A 1050 18.31 -20.59 -39.80
CA LEU A 1050 18.21 -21.24 -41.12
C LEU A 1050 17.71 -22.68 -41.00
N ILE A 1051 16.41 -22.84 -40.72
CA ILE A 1051 15.74 -24.13 -40.67
C ILE A 1051 15.27 -24.56 -42.05
N ALA A 1052 15.23 -25.88 -42.25
CA ALA A 1052 14.60 -26.50 -43.41
C ALA A 1052 13.34 -27.24 -42.95
N TYR A 1053 12.20 -27.00 -43.58
CA TYR A 1053 10.91 -27.58 -43.18
C TYR A 1053 10.05 -28.01 -44.39
N PRO A 1054 9.36 -29.16 -44.34
CA PRO A 1054 9.50 -30.23 -43.35
C PRO A 1054 10.84 -30.95 -43.51
N ASN A 1055 11.45 -31.36 -42.39
CA ASN A 1055 12.73 -32.08 -42.38
C ASN A 1055 12.72 -33.10 -41.23
N PRO A 1056 12.38 -34.39 -41.48
CA PRO A 1056 12.45 -35.05 -42.79
C PRO A 1056 11.39 -34.62 -43.83
N THR A 1057 11.79 -34.62 -45.09
CA THR A 1057 10.94 -34.33 -46.27
C THR A 1057 10.62 -35.60 -47.08
N THR A 1058 9.46 -35.62 -47.72
CA THR A 1058 9.08 -36.63 -48.74
C THR A 1058 9.57 -36.25 -50.15
N GLY A 1059 10.01 -35.00 -50.36
CA GLY A 1059 10.48 -34.50 -51.65
C GLY A 1059 10.42 -32.99 -51.80
N GLU A 1060 9.41 -32.32 -51.26
CA GLU A 1060 9.29 -30.85 -51.23
C GLU A 1060 9.62 -30.33 -49.81
N PHE A 1061 10.40 -29.24 -49.73
CA PHE A 1061 10.74 -28.54 -48.49
C PHE A 1061 11.15 -27.10 -48.77
N GLU A 1062 10.99 -26.24 -47.78
CA GLU A 1062 11.48 -24.86 -47.78
C GLU A 1062 12.69 -24.71 -46.87
N ILE A 1063 13.52 -23.71 -47.16
CA ILE A 1063 14.53 -23.17 -46.25
C ILE A 1063 14.13 -21.73 -45.95
N GLU A 1064 14.06 -21.39 -44.67
CA GLU A 1064 13.80 -20.03 -44.20
C GLU A 1064 15.12 -19.25 -44.20
N VAL A 1065 15.10 -18.02 -44.71
CA VAL A 1065 16.27 -17.19 -44.99
C VAL A 1065 15.95 -15.72 -44.66
N PRO A 1066 16.93 -14.90 -44.27
CA PRO A 1066 16.69 -13.49 -43.96
C PRO A 1066 16.03 -12.73 -45.12
N ILE A 1067 14.94 -12.00 -44.81
CA ILE A 1067 14.12 -11.22 -45.75
C ILE A 1067 14.86 -10.07 -46.46
N SER A 1068 16.05 -9.69 -45.98
CA SER A 1068 16.86 -8.60 -46.53
C SER A 1068 17.52 -8.91 -47.90
N ILE A 1069 17.55 -10.18 -48.33
CA ILE A 1069 18.10 -10.59 -49.63
C ILE A 1069 17.03 -11.12 -50.59
N LYS A 1070 17.20 -10.84 -51.89
CA LYS A 1070 16.18 -11.14 -52.94
C LYS A 1070 16.40 -12.46 -53.67
N GLU A 1071 17.64 -12.93 -53.75
CA GLU A 1071 18.00 -14.26 -54.23
C GLU A 1071 19.12 -14.86 -53.38
N VAL A 1072 19.15 -16.19 -53.26
CA VAL A 1072 20.23 -16.94 -52.61
C VAL A 1072 20.66 -18.13 -53.47
N LYS A 1073 21.95 -18.44 -53.47
CA LYS A 1073 22.49 -19.62 -54.15
C LYS A 1073 22.51 -20.82 -53.20
N ILE A 1074 21.99 -21.96 -53.63
CA ILE A 1074 21.98 -23.20 -52.84
C ILE A 1074 22.57 -24.37 -53.63
N GLU A 1075 23.59 -25.01 -53.05
CA GLU A 1075 24.19 -26.26 -53.56
C GLU A 1075 23.80 -27.45 -52.68
N LEU A 1076 23.14 -28.44 -53.28
CA LEU A 1076 22.73 -29.67 -52.58
C LEU A 1076 23.69 -30.81 -52.90
N PHE A 1077 24.18 -31.51 -51.88
CA PHE A 1077 25.08 -32.66 -51.98
C PHE A 1077 24.46 -33.89 -51.31
N SER A 1078 24.85 -35.10 -51.74
CA SER A 1078 24.67 -36.30 -50.91
C SER A 1078 25.65 -36.30 -49.72
N ILE A 1079 25.38 -37.12 -48.70
CA ILE A 1079 26.34 -37.41 -47.61
C ILE A 1079 27.69 -38.00 -48.10
N SER A 1080 27.76 -38.45 -49.35
CA SER A 1080 29.00 -38.87 -50.04
C SER A 1080 29.65 -37.76 -50.88
N SER A 1081 29.34 -36.49 -50.59
CA SER A 1081 29.86 -35.28 -51.26
C SER A 1081 29.64 -35.20 -52.77
N LYS A 1082 28.70 -35.97 -53.32
CA LYS A 1082 28.29 -35.85 -54.73
C LYS A 1082 27.30 -34.70 -54.87
N LEU A 1083 27.61 -33.71 -55.70
CA LEU A 1083 26.70 -32.62 -56.05
C LEU A 1083 25.42 -33.17 -56.74
N ILE A 1084 24.27 -32.68 -56.30
CA ILE A 1084 22.91 -33.07 -56.70
C ILE A 1084 22.19 -31.90 -57.39
N SER A 1085 22.35 -30.68 -56.87
CA SER A 1085 21.79 -29.45 -57.44
C SER A 1085 22.71 -28.26 -57.14
N ASN A 1086 22.73 -27.27 -58.03
CA ASN A 1086 23.46 -26.00 -57.88
C ASN A 1086 22.67 -24.94 -58.65
N ARG A 1087 21.96 -24.06 -57.94
CA ARG A 1087 21.07 -23.05 -58.52
C ARG A 1087 20.99 -21.82 -57.61
N ASN A 1088 20.71 -20.67 -58.21
CA ASN A 1088 20.11 -19.54 -57.50
C ASN A 1088 18.60 -19.79 -57.35
N TYR A 1089 18.02 -19.31 -56.26
CA TYR A 1089 16.61 -19.32 -55.96
C TYR A 1089 16.20 -17.93 -55.49
N SER A 1090 15.13 -17.37 -56.05
CA SER A 1090 14.55 -16.11 -55.58
C SER A 1090 13.77 -16.35 -54.28
N ILE A 1091 13.74 -15.35 -53.40
CA ILE A 1091 13.19 -15.44 -52.04
C ILE A 1091 11.81 -14.78 -52.00
N ASN A 1092 10.81 -15.47 -51.44
CA ASN A 1092 9.45 -14.95 -51.26
C ASN A 1092 9.11 -15.05 -49.77
N ASN A 1093 8.71 -13.93 -49.15
CA ASN A 1093 8.35 -13.83 -47.71
C ASN A 1093 9.34 -14.57 -46.78
N GLY A 1094 10.65 -14.40 -47.02
CA GLY A 1094 11.70 -15.03 -46.22
C GLY A 1094 11.91 -16.52 -46.47
N LYS A 1095 11.30 -17.12 -47.49
CA LYS A 1095 11.38 -18.58 -47.75
C LYS A 1095 11.85 -18.90 -49.16
N VAL A 1096 12.57 -20.02 -49.27
CA VAL A 1096 13.08 -20.59 -50.51
C VAL A 1096 12.56 -22.02 -50.65
N GLN A 1097 11.79 -22.29 -51.69
CA GLN A 1097 11.20 -23.62 -51.92
C GLN A 1097 12.12 -24.50 -52.79
N LEU A 1098 12.41 -25.72 -52.31
CA LEU A 1098 13.25 -26.71 -52.97
C LEU A 1098 12.49 -28.03 -53.20
N ASN A 1099 12.86 -28.72 -54.29
CA ASN A 1099 12.26 -29.99 -54.67
C ASN A 1099 13.33 -31.04 -55.01
N ILE A 1100 13.33 -32.13 -54.25
CA ILE A 1100 14.21 -33.30 -54.31
C ILE A 1100 13.39 -34.61 -54.46
N LYS A 1101 12.13 -34.53 -54.91
CA LYS A 1101 11.22 -35.68 -55.09
C LYS A 1101 11.83 -36.78 -55.97
N ASN A 1102 12.66 -36.42 -56.95
CA ASN A 1102 13.28 -37.33 -57.93
C ASN A 1102 14.65 -37.93 -57.54
N VAL A 1103 15.13 -37.75 -56.30
CA VAL A 1103 16.35 -38.43 -55.80
C VAL A 1103 16.01 -39.44 -54.69
N PRO A 1104 16.88 -40.44 -54.40
CA PRO A 1104 16.58 -41.49 -53.40
C PRO A 1104 16.36 -40.97 -51.98
N ALA A 1105 15.71 -41.79 -51.13
CA ALA A 1105 15.68 -41.60 -49.69
C ALA A 1105 17.12 -41.67 -49.13
N ALA A 1106 17.59 -40.57 -48.51
CA ALA A 1106 18.96 -40.41 -48.03
C ALA A 1106 19.11 -39.13 -47.19
N ILE A 1107 20.26 -38.99 -46.52
CA ILE A 1107 20.70 -37.71 -45.97
C ILE A 1107 21.44 -36.91 -47.05
N TYR A 1108 21.00 -35.66 -47.22
CA TYR A 1108 21.56 -34.65 -48.09
C TYR A 1108 22.10 -33.48 -47.26
N VAL A 1109 22.94 -32.66 -47.88
CA VAL A 1109 23.59 -31.50 -47.29
C VAL A 1109 23.36 -30.31 -48.22
N ALA A 1110 22.59 -29.31 -47.79
CA ALA A 1110 22.34 -28.08 -48.52
C ALA A 1110 23.31 -26.99 -48.03
N LYS A 1111 24.15 -26.48 -48.92
CA LYS A 1111 24.98 -25.30 -48.67
C LYS A 1111 24.25 -24.07 -49.18
N VAL A 1112 23.84 -23.21 -48.27
CA VAL A 1112 23.20 -21.91 -48.54
C VAL A 1112 24.32 -20.87 -48.57
N TYR A 1113 24.45 -20.14 -49.69
CA TYR A 1113 25.49 -19.14 -49.89
C TYR A 1113 24.90 -17.77 -49.59
N LEU A 1114 25.04 -17.34 -48.34
CA LEU A 1114 24.81 -15.97 -47.88
C LEU A 1114 26.17 -15.24 -47.94
N ASP A 1115 26.40 -14.24 -47.08
CA ASP A 1115 27.73 -13.64 -46.90
C ASP A 1115 28.75 -14.68 -46.39
N GLU A 1116 28.28 -15.66 -45.59
CA GLU A 1116 28.97 -16.93 -45.33
C GLU A 1116 28.19 -18.16 -45.84
N ILE A 1117 28.84 -19.34 -45.87
CA ILE A 1117 28.29 -20.58 -46.43
C ILE A 1117 27.69 -21.47 -45.32
N VAL A 1118 26.44 -21.21 -44.97
CA VAL A 1118 25.67 -22.00 -44.00
C VAL A 1118 25.36 -23.39 -44.57
N THR A 1119 25.39 -24.43 -43.73
CA THR A 1119 25.30 -25.83 -44.18
C THR A 1119 24.24 -26.61 -43.42
N LEU A 1120 23.12 -26.90 -44.09
CA LEU A 1120 21.94 -27.56 -43.51
C LEU A 1120 21.88 -29.05 -43.87
N LYS A 1121 21.46 -29.88 -42.91
CA LYS A 1121 21.23 -31.32 -43.09
C LYS A 1121 19.78 -31.56 -43.49
N ILE A 1122 19.55 -32.05 -44.72
CA ILE A 1122 18.21 -32.41 -45.22
C ILE A 1122 18.05 -33.93 -45.18
N ILE A 1123 17.02 -34.42 -44.48
CA ILE A 1123 16.72 -35.85 -44.42
C ILE A 1123 15.56 -36.13 -45.37
N LYS A 1124 15.77 -36.99 -46.38
CA LYS A 1124 14.68 -37.46 -47.24
C LYS A 1124 14.27 -38.89 -46.91
N GLN A 1125 12.97 -39.10 -46.71
CA GLN A 1125 12.34 -40.43 -46.56
C GLN A 1125 11.98 -41.06 -47.91
#